data_AF-A0A199VZY6-F1
#
_entry.id   AF-A0A199VZY6-F1
#
_cell.length_a   1.000
_cell.length_b   1.000
_cell.length_c   1.000
_cell.angle_alpha   90.00
_cell.angle_beta   90.00
_cell.angle_gamma   90.00
#
_symmetry.space_group_name_H-M   'P 1'
#
loop_
_entity.id
_entity.type
_entity.pdbx_description
1 polymer ?
#
loop_
_entity_poly.entity_id
_entity_poly.type
_entity_poly.pdbx_seq_one_letter_code
_entity_poly.pdbx_strand_id
1 'polypeptide(L)'
;MAASEENSSLFLIFILTMIALPLVPYTLVRLYRAATQKKKTIHCRCSECSCSGKYRKSIYKRISNFSTYTNLTILLLWVIMVILVYYIKHISREVQPFEPYNILGLEPGASESDIKKSYRRLSILYHPDKNPDPEAHKYFVEFISKAYQALTDPVSRENYEKYGHPDGRQGLKMGIALPQFLLNIDGASGGVLLLGIVGVCILLPLMIAVIYLSRSSKYTGNYVMHHTLSTYYYFMKPSLAPSKVMDVFIKAAEYMEMPVRRSDDEPLQKLFVAVRSELNLDLKNIRTEQAKFWKQHPSLVKMELLVQAHLTREPITLSPPLQRDYKHMLELAPRLLEELMKIALLPRNPHGHGWLRPAIGVVELSQNIIQAVPLSAKKATAGNSEGVAPLLQLPHITEATKVRTLQELRDMKVEERAELLTQTGGLSAAEAQDVELVLEMIPTLTLDVTCETEGEEGGIQEGDVVTMYAWVSLKRGNGLTAALPHTPYFPFNKEENFWVLLADPVSNGVWLSQKLSFMDETAAITAASKAIQETKEALGASAKEIGVAVREAAEKVKSGCRLVMGKFQAPAEGSYNLTAYCLCDAWIGCDTKTGYKLKVAKRSRAGTRGVHAAAEEGAAAAAAAEDGNEEEEEEEEEEYDDDYESEYSDDEEDDQKKKKGGSKAAAANGSSRGHQNGAAASGSEDEGEGDDE
;
A
#
# COMPACT_ATOMS: atom_id res chain seq x y z
N MET A 1 29.16 38.40 27.01
CA MET A 1 27.69 38.47 26.94
C MET A 1 27.21 38.74 25.51
N ALA A 2 27.76 39.70 24.75
CA ALA A 2 27.38 39.91 23.34
C ALA A 2 27.45 38.62 22.46
N ALA A 3 28.53 37.83 22.58
CA ALA A 3 28.67 36.58 21.83
C ALA A 3 27.62 35.49 22.19
N SER A 4 27.05 35.50 23.40
CA SER A 4 26.03 34.53 23.80
C SER A 4 24.65 34.90 23.26
N GLU A 5 24.36 36.20 23.16
CA GLU A 5 23.11 36.72 22.59
C GLU A 5 23.10 36.58 21.05
N GLU A 6 24.22 36.88 20.39
CA GLU A 6 24.41 36.66 18.95
C GLU A 6 24.21 35.19 18.58
N ASN A 7 24.83 34.25 19.32
CA ASN A 7 24.67 32.81 19.07
C ASN A 7 23.24 32.30 19.29
N SER A 8 22.50 32.90 20.24
CA SER A 8 21.09 32.57 20.50
C SER A 8 20.20 33.01 19.32
N SER A 9 20.45 34.20 18.76
CA SER A 9 19.71 34.69 17.59
C SER A 9 19.96 33.83 16.34
N LEU A 10 21.20 33.38 16.12
CA LEU A 10 21.57 32.51 15.00
C LEU A 10 20.96 31.10 15.13
N PHE A 11 20.85 30.57 16.34
CA PHE A 11 20.21 29.27 16.59
C PHE A 11 18.72 29.26 16.22
N LEU A 12 18.00 30.35 16.52
CA LEU A 12 16.59 30.48 16.14
C LEU A 12 16.41 30.50 14.62
N ILE A 13 17.30 31.17 13.91
CA ILE A 13 17.33 31.18 12.43
C ILE A 13 17.65 29.77 11.92
N PHE A 14 18.61 29.07 12.52
CA PHE A 14 18.94 27.68 12.17
C PHE A 14 17.74 26.74 12.36
N ILE A 15 17.07 26.76 13.52
CA ILE A 15 15.85 25.98 13.77
C ILE A 15 14.77 26.33 12.74
N LEU A 16 14.56 27.63 12.47
CA LEU A 16 13.59 28.07 11.49
C LEU A 16 13.86 27.45 10.12
N THR A 17 15.12 27.44 9.67
CA THR A 17 15.51 26.82 8.39
C THR A 17 15.31 25.30 8.40
N MET A 18 15.68 24.61 9.48
CA MET A 18 15.51 23.17 9.64
C MET A 18 14.04 22.74 9.65
N ILE A 19 13.13 23.56 10.18
CA ILE A 19 11.69 23.32 10.14
C ILE A 19 11.11 23.69 8.76
N ALA A 20 11.53 24.82 8.18
CA ALA A 20 10.98 25.32 6.92
C ALA A 20 11.33 24.41 5.72
N LEU A 21 12.54 23.88 5.67
CA LEU A 21 13.06 23.05 4.57
C LEU A 21 12.18 21.81 4.28
N PRO A 22 11.74 21.01 5.27
CA PRO A 22 10.78 19.94 5.03
C PRO A 22 9.32 20.42 5.00
N LEU A 23 8.93 21.38 5.85
CA LEU A 23 7.52 21.77 6.02
C LEU A 23 6.93 22.45 4.76
N VAL A 24 7.67 23.38 4.15
CA VAL A 24 7.18 24.15 3.01
C VAL A 24 7.00 23.27 1.76
N PRO A 25 7.99 22.49 1.29
CA PRO A 25 7.81 21.59 0.15
C PRO A 25 6.75 20.52 0.42
N TYR A 26 6.70 19.96 1.64
CA TYR A 26 5.70 18.95 1.99
C TYR A 26 4.27 19.52 1.93
N THR A 27 4.06 20.72 2.46
CA THR A 27 2.75 21.38 2.41
C THR A 27 2.36 21.77 0.99
N LEU A 28 3.29 22.27 0.18
CA LEU A 28 3.07 22.55 -1.25
C LEU A 28 2.69 21.29 -2.02
N VAL A 29 3.43 20.18 -1.86
CA VAL A 29 3.12 18.89 -2.50
C VAL A 29 1.77 18.39 -2.03
N ARG A 30 1.43 18.52 -0.75
CA ARG A 30 0.14 18.07 -0.22
C ARG A 30 -1.03 18.90 -0.72
N LEU A 31 -0.88 20.22 -0.82
CA LEU A 31 -1.86 21.13 -1.41
C LEU A 31 -2.02 20.87 -2.91
N TYR A 32 -0.91 20.68 -3.63
CA TYR A 32 -0.92 20.30 -5.03
C TYR A 32 -1.62 18.96 -5.25
N ARG A 33 -1.30 17.93 -4.45
CA ARG A 33 -2.00 16.63 -4.49
C ARG A 33 -3.47 16.77 -4.15
N ALA A 34 -3.85 17.58 -3.16
CA ALA A 34 -5.25 17.82 -2.82
C ALA A 34 -6.01 18.56 -3.94
N ALA A 35 -5.34 19.47 -4.65
CA ALA A 35 -5.90 20.20 -5.79
C ALA A 35 -6.00 19.33 -7.06
N THR A 36 -5.03 18.45 -7.28
CA THR A 36 -4.92 17.57 -8.45
C THR A 36 -5.59 16.22 -8.29
N GLN A 37 -5.94 15.81 -7.07
CA GLN A 37 -6.74 14.61 -6.84
C GLN A 37 -8.10 14.79 -7.52
N LYS A 38 -8.21 14.27 -8.75
CA LYS A 38 -9.48 14.05 -9.42
C LYS A 38 -10.33 13.21 -8.47
N LYS A 39 -11.37 13.81 -7.90
CA LYS A 39 -12.35 13.06 -7.12
C LYS A 39 -12.89 11.99 -8.05
N LYS A 40 -12.76 10.71 -7.68
CA LYS A 40 -13.40 9.62 -8.41
C LYS A 40 -14.89 9.95 -8.50
N THR A 41 -15.34 10.33 -9.70
CA THR A 41 -16.72 10.72 -9.95
C THR A 41 -17.54 9.45 -10.03
N ILE A 42 -18.65 9.44 -9.30
CA ILE A 42 -19.61 8.34 -9.40
C ILE A 42 -20.44 8.62 -10.64
N HIS A 43 -20.57 7.63 -11.51
CA HIS A 43 -21.29 7.77 -12.77
C HIS A 43 -22.76 7.35 -12.64
N CYS A 44 -23.06 6.39 -11.76
CA CYS A 44 -24.44 5.95 -11.49
C CYS A 44 -25.22 6.97 -10.65
N ARG A 45 -26.44 7.28 -11.07
CA ARG A 45 -27.37 8.18 -10.35
C ARG A 45 -28.71 7.53 -9.96
N CYS A 46 -28.78 6.19 -9.95
CA CYS A 46 -30.01 5.51 -9.58
C CYS A 46 -30.38 5.72 -8.10
N SER A 47 -31.65 5.46 -7.77
CA SER A 47 -32.16 5.64 -6.40
C SER A 47 -31.45 4.76 -5.37
N GLU A 48 -31.19 3.47 -5.66
CA GLU A 48 -30.49 2.55 -4.75
C GLU A 48 -29.07 3.02 -4.41
N CYS A 49 -28.30 3.46 -5.43
CA CYS A 49 -26.98 4.02 -5.19
C CYS A 49 -27.07 5.26 -4.31
N SER A 50 -28.03 6.15 -4.56
CA SER A 50 -28.24 7.36 -3.76
C SER A 50 -28.58 7.03 -2.30
N CYS A 51 -29.35 5.98 -2.06
CA CYS A 51 -29.78 5.53 -0.72
C CYS A 51 -28.72 4.71 0.03
N SER A 52 -27.75 4.09 -0.66
CA SER A 52 -26.73 3.22 -0.06
C SER A 52 -25.86 3.86 1.03
N GLY A 53 -25.85 5.20 1.14
CA GLY A 53 -25.06 5.94 2.13
C GLY A 53 -23.54 5.91 1.88
N LYS A 54 -23.05 5.03 1.02
CA LYS A 54 -21.65 4.93 0.54
C LYS A 54 -21.12 6.25 0.00
N TYR A 55 -22.01 7.00 -0.65
CA TYR A 55 -21.67 8.21 -1.40
C TYR A 55 -21.98 9.51 -0.65
N ARG A 56 -22.68 9.43 0.50
CA ARG A 56 -22.93 10.56 1.39
C ARG A 56 -21.83 10.59 2.45
N LYS A 57 -20.67 11.15 2.11
CA LYS A 57 -19.65 11.46 3.13
C LYS A 57 -20.25 12.48 4.09
N SER A 58 -20.55 12.07 5.33
CA SER A 58 -20.89 13.02 6.39
C SER A 58 -19.81 14.10 6.44
N ILE A 59 -20.23 15.36 6.46
CA ILE A 59 -19.34 16.53 6.60
C ILE A 59 -18.39 16.31 7.79
N TYR A 60 -18.84 15.59 8.81
CA TYR A 60 -18.08 15.17 9.98
C TYR A 60 -16.84 14.30 9.66
N LYS A 61 -16.91 13.38 8.69
CA LYS A 61 -15.76 12.55 8.27
C LYS A 61 -14.73 13.36 7.47
N ARG A 62 -15.18 14.44 6.81
CA ARG A 62 -14.31 15.39 6.12
C ARG A 62 -13.55 16.28 7.11
N ILE A 63 -14.22 16.67 8.20
CA ILE A 63 -13.61 17.38 9.33
C ILE A 63 -12.68 16.45 10.12
N SER A 64 -13.05 15.18 10.35
CA SER A 64 -12.18 14.22 11.05
C SER A 64 -10.91 13.88 10.27
N ASN A 65 -10.99 13.80 8.94
CA ASN A 65 -9.81 13.58 8.09
C ASN A 65 -8.90 14.82 8.05
N PHE A 66 -9.45 16.01 8.26
CA PHE A 66 -8.66 17.23 8.47
C PHE A 66 -8.04 17.24 9.88
N SER A 67 -8.71 16.67 10.87
CA SER A 67 -8.20 16.48 12.24
C SER A 67 -7.46 15.15 12.44
N THR A 68 -6.73 14.67 11.43
CA THR A 68 -5.78 13.56 11.66
C THR A 68 -4.55 14.09 12.38
N TYR A 69 -3.93 13.26 13.23
CA TYR A 69 -2.70 13.60 13.96
C TYR A 69 -1.65 14.24 13.06
N THR A 70 -1.52 13.77 11.82
CA THR A 70 -0.60 14.31 10.80
C THR A 70 -0.94 15.72 10.30
N ASN A 71 -2.22 16.11 10.25
CA ASN A 71 -2.61 17.47 9.91
C ASN A 71 -2.43 18.41 11.10
N LEU A 72 -2.74 17.91 12.31
CA LEU A 72 -2.54 18.65 13.54
C LEU A 72 -1.06 18.94 13.78
N THR A 73 -0.16 17.98 13.52
CA THR A 73 1.29 18.20 13.63
C THR A 73 1.80 19.23 12.63
N ILE A 74 1.33 19.22 11.38
CA ILE A 74 1.70 20.23 10.38
C ILE A 74 1.20 21.62 10.79
N LEU A 75 -0.04 21.72 11.26
CA LEU A 75 -0.59 22.99 11.74
C LEU A 75 0.21 23.51 12.93
N LEU A 76 0.55 22.64 13.89
CA LEU A 76 1.38 22.97 15.03
C LEU A 76 2.79 23.43 14.61
N LEU A 77 3.41 22.77 13.62
CA LEU A 77 4.71 23.19 13.07
C LEU A 77 4.64 24.55 12.38
N TRP A 78 3.55 24.87 11.68
CA TRP A 78 3.32 26.21 11.12
C TRP A 78 3.13 27.27 12.21
N VAL A 79 2.39 26.96 13.27
CA VAL A 79 2.22 27.86 14.42
C VAL A 79 3.58 28.13 15.08
N ILE A 80 4.39 27.09 15.32
CA ILE A 80 5.75 27.22 15.83
C ILE A 80 6.61 28.08 14.90
N MET A 81 6.52 27.87 13.58
CA MET A 81 7.25 28.64 12.58
C MET A 81 6.89 30.14 12.63
N VAL A 82 5.59 30.47 12.75
CA VAL A 82 5.13 31.86 12.89
C VAL A 82 5.62 32.49 14.20
N ILE A 83 5.58 31.74 15.31
CA ILE A 83 6.09 32.20 16.61
C ILE A 83 7.60 32.46 16.53
N LEU A 84 8.37 31.56 15.91
CA LEU A 84 9.81 31.73 15.72
C LEU A 84 10.13 32.97 14.87
N VAL A 85 9.40 33.18 13.77
CA VAL A 85 9.56 34.39 12.94
C VAL A 85 9.23 35.66 13.73
N TYR A 86 8.16 35.64 14.51
CA TYR A 86 7.80 36.75 15.40
C TYR A 86 8.90 37.04 16.41
N TYR A 87 9.46 36.00 17.03
CA TYR A 87 10.52 36.11 18.03
C TYR A 87 11.83 36.62 17.43
N ILE A 88 12.24 36.10 16.26
CA ILE A 88 13.42 36.57 15.50
C ILE A 88 13.26 38.05 15.13
N LYS A 89 12.07 38.47 14.66
CA LYS A 89 11.79 39.86 14.33
C LYS A 89 11.90 40.78 15.55
N HIS A 90 11.52 40.30 16.72
CA HIS A 90 11.59 41.07 17.95
C HIS A 90 13.04 41.20 18.46
N ILE A 91 13.81 40.11 18.46
CA ILE A 91 15.22 40.08 18.92
C ILE A 91 16.15 40.89 18.01
N SER A 92 15.95 40.82 16.69
CA SER A 92 16.85 41.48 15.72
C SER A 92 16.84 43.01 15.80
N ARG A 93 15.92 43.61 16.56
CA ARG A 93 15.85 45.08 16.74
C ARG A 93 16.85 45.62 17.76
N GLU A 94 17.42 44.78 18.63
CA GLU A 94 18.26 45.23 19.74
C GLU A 94 19.76 45.31 19.41
N VAL A 95 20.22 44.72 18.29
CA VAL A 95 21.64 44.74 17.89
C VAL A 95 21.89 45.84 16.86
N GLN A 96 22.21 47.05 17.33
CA GLN A 96 22.70 48.13 16.45
C GLN A 96 24.20 47.93 16.17
N PRO A 97 24.67 48.09 14.93
CA PRO A 97 26.10 48.06 14.63
C PRO A 97 26.83 49.17 15.40
N PHE A 98 28.00 48.85 15.96
CA PHE A 98 28.79 49.81 16.74
C PHE A 98 29.36 50.89 15.82
N GLU A 99 28.70 52.06 15.80
CA GLU A 99 29.08 53.22 14.99
C GLU A 99 29.54 54.37 15.90
N PRO A 100 30.87 54.54 16.11
CA PRO A 100 31.41 55.51 17.07
C PRO A 100 30.97 56.95 16.82
N TYR A 101 30.87 57.36 15.55
CA TYR A 101 30.41 58.70 15.16
C TYR A 101 28.93 58.92 15.54
N ASN A 102 28.05 57.96 15.23
CA ASN A 102 26.63 58.04 15.56
C ASN A 102 26.36 57.94 17.07
N ILE A 103 27.13 57.12 17.81
CA ILE A 103 27.05 57.03 19.29
C ILE A 103 27.41 58.37 19.94
N LEU A 104 28.41 59.08 19.39
CA LEU A 104 28.79 60.41 19.87
C LEU A 104 27.96 61.54 19.23
N GLY A 105 27.02 61.25 18.34
CA GLY A 105 26.18 62.23 17.65
C GLY A 105 26.98 63.18 16.73
N LEU A 106 28.02 62.67 16.08
CA LEU A 106 28.92 63.42 15.20
C LEU A 106 28.84 62.89 13.76
N GLU A 107 29.14 63.75 12.79
CA GLU A 107 29.28 63.33 11.39
C GLU A 107 30.63 62.64 11.15
N PRO A 108 30.72 61.68 10.20
CA PRO A 108 31.98 61.08 9.79
C PRO A 108 32.98 62.15 9.36
N GLY A 109 34.18 62.14 9.93
CA GLY A 109 35.23 63.15 9.65
C GLY A 109 35.28 64.34 10.62
N ALA A 110 34.51 64.32 11.71
CA ALA A 110 34.60 65.32 12.77
C ALA A 110 36.04 65.52 13.31
N SER A 111 36.35 66.77 13.70
CA SER A 111 37.66 67.12 14.27
C SER A 111 37.82 66.52 15.67
N GLU A 112 39.07 66.24 16.10
CA GLU A 112 39.33 65.77 17.47
C GLU A 112 38.77 66.71 18.55
N SER A 113 38.73 68.01 18.25
CA SER A 113 38.17 69.02 19.15
C SER A 113 36.67 68.83 19.36
N ASP A 114 35.95 68.37 18.34
CA ASP A 114 34.51 68.14 18.37
C ASP A 114 34.17 66.78 19.00
N ILE A 115 35.01 65.77 18.78
CA ILE A 115 34.96 64.47 19.48
C ILE A 115 35.09 64.67 20.99
N LYS A 116 36.09 65.45 21.45
CA LYS A 116 36.30 65.75 22.88
C LYS A 116 35.15 66.56 23.49
N LYS A 117 34.58 67.52 22.74
CA LYS A 117 33.42 68.30 23.18
C LYS A 117 32.17 67.43 23.35
N SER A 118 31.90 66.56 22.37
CA SER A 118 30.72 65.68 22.41
C SER A 118 30.84 64.64 23.52
N TYR A 119 32.02 64.00 23.64
CA TYR A 119 32.30 63.09 24.76
C TYR A 119 32.08 63.77 26.10
N ARG A 120 32.65 64.97 26.33
CA ARG A 120 32.46 65.70 27.59
C ARG A 120 30.99 66.00 27.90
N ARG A 121 30.19 66.33 26.88
CA ARG A 121 28.74 66.56 27.02
C ARG A 121 28.01 65.28 27.42
N LEU A 122 28.29 64.16 26.75
CA LEU A 122 27.66 62.87 27.01
C LEU A 122 28.14 62.25 28.33
N SER A 123 29.42 62.38 28.68
CA SER A 123 29.96 61.94 29.97
C SER A 123 29.27 62.61 31.13
N ILE A 124 28.94 63.90 31.06
CA ILE A 124 28.23 64.57 32.15
C ILE A 124 26.80 64.03 32.31
N LEU A 125 26.15 63.65 31.21
CA LEU A 125 24.78 63.16 31.18
C LEU A 125 24.64 61.70 31.65
N TYR A 126 25.65 60.87 31.36
CA TYR A 126 25.63 59.42 31.62
C TYR A 126 26.68 58.97 32.67
N HIS A 127 27.33 59.88 33.41
CA HIS A 127 28.31 59.50 34.43
C HIS A 127 27.66 58.72 35.59
N PRO A 128 28.25 57.63 36.09
CA PRO A 128 27.73 56.88 37.25
C PRO A 128 27.48 57.75 38.48
N ASP A 129 28.35 58.73 38.73
CA ASP A 129 28.23 59.60 39.90
C ASP A 129 27.13 60.67 39.77
N LYS A 130 26.66 60.97 38.55
CA LYS A 130 25.70 62.06 38.29
C LYS A 130 24.33 61.57 37.85
N ASN A 131 24.27 60.35 37.33
CA ASN A 131 23.05 59.71 36.90
C ASN A 131 22.89 58.37 37.66
N PRO A 132 21.90 58.24 38.57
CA PRO A 132 21.71 57.04 39.37
C PRO A 132 21.11 55.87 38.58
N ASP A 133 20.74 56.04 37.30
CA ASP A 133 20.17 54.97 36.49
C ASP A 133 21.22 53.91 36.11
N PRO A 134 20.99 52.61 36.42
CA PRO A 134 21.94 51.54 36.12
C PRO A 134 22.12 51.30 34.61
N GLU A 135 21.11 51.63 33.79
CA GLU A 135 21.21 51.56 32.32
C GLU A 135 22.08 52.67 31.73
N ALA A 136 22.02 53.88 32.30
CA ALA A 136 22.86 54.99 31.89
C ALA A 136 24.35 54.68 32.11
N HIS A 137 24.66 54.02 33.22
CA HIS A 137 26.02 53.56 33.51
C HIS A 137 26.52 52.53 32.49
N LYS A 138 25.71 51.51 32.17
CA LYS A 138 26.04 50.53 31.15
C LYS A 138 26.27 51.19 29.79
N TYR A 139 25.38 52.09 29.39
CA TYR A 139 25.50 52.80 28.11
C TYR A 139 26.79 53.64 28.03
N PHE A 140 27.17 54.29 29.13
CA PHE A 140 28.40 55.06 29.22
C PHE A 140 29.67 54.21 29.04
N VAL A 141 29.73 53.06 29.71
CA VAL A 141 30.91 52.18 29.68
C VAL A 141 30.98 51.40 28.37
N GLU A 142 29.85 50.88 27.89
CA GLU A 142 29.81 49.98 26.74
C GLU A 142 29.87 50.70 25.41
N PHE A 143 29.24 51.88 25.28
CA PHE A 143 29.13 52.59 24.01
C PHE A 143 29.91 53.91 24.01
N ILE A 144 29.63 54.84 24.92
CA ILE A 144 30.20 56.21 24.87
C ILE A 144 31.72 56.19 25.08
N SER A 145 32.20 55.47 26.10
CA SER A 145 33.63 55.40 26.42
C SER A 145 34.43 54.68 25.34
N LYS A 146 33.90 53.58 24.79
CA LYS A 146 34.54 52.84 23.69
C LYS A 146 34.53 53.63 22.39
N ALA A 147 33.45 54.35 22.08
CA ALA A 147 33.36 55.19 20.88
C ALA A 147 34.39 56.33 20.93
N TYR A 148 34.56 56.96 22.09
CA TYR A 148 35.60 57.98 22.29
C TYR A 148 37.01 57.39 22.14
N GLN A 149 37.28 56.22 22.72
CA GLN A 149 38.58 55.54 22.57
C GLN A 149 38.89 55.21 21.11
N ALA A 150 37.91 54.66 20.39
CA ALA A 150 38.02 54.30 18.98
C ALA A 150 38.31 55.48 18.03
N LEU A 151 37.87 56.69 18.38
CA LEU A 151 38.06 57.88 17.54
C LEU A 151 39.22 58.78 17.99
N THR A 152 39.74 58.58 19.21
CA THR A 152 40.82 59.42 19.79
C THR A 152 42.20 58.85 19.52
N ASP A 153 42.36 57.52 19.50
CA ASP A 153 43.65 56.91 19.17
C ASP A 153 43.83 56.85 17.64
N PRO A 154 44.93 57.43 17.09
CA PRO A 154 45.13 57.52 15.64
C PRO A 154 45.16 56.15 14.96
N VAL A 155 45.66 55.12 15.65
CA VAL A 155 45.74 53.76 15.11
C VAL A 155 44.34 53.12 15.02
N SER A 156 43.56 53.20 16.10
CA SER A 156 42.18 52.70 16.10
C SER A 156 41.25 53.46 15.15
N ARG A 157 41.45 54.77 14.98
CA ARG A 157 40.71 55.59 14.02
C ARG A 157 41.02 55.20 12.58
N GLU A 158 42.30 55.05 12.22
CA GLU A 158 42.71 54.57 10.89
C GLU A 158 42.17 53.16 10.63
N ASN A 159 42.23 52.28 11.62
CA ASN A 159 41.67 50.93 11.54
C ASN A 159 40.15 50.94 11.33
N TYR A 160 39.41 51.82 12.02
CA TYR A 160 37.98 51.96 11.84
C TYR A 160 37.63 52.49 10.45
N GLU A 161 38.37 53.50 9.96
CA GLU A 161 38.16 54.08 8.63
C GLU A 161 38.51 53.08 7.51
N LYS A 162 39.49 52.20 7.72
CA LYS A 162 39.96 51.21 6.73
C LYS A 162 39.21 49.88 6.77
N TYR A 163 38.79 49.43 7.96
CA TYR A 163 38.22 48.09 8.17
C TYR A 163 36.82 48.11 8.83
N GLY A 164 36.29 49.27 9.21
CA GLY A 164 34.98 49.41 9.87
C GLY A 164 34.95 49.00 11.35
N HIS A 165 36.11 48.74 11.97
CA HIS A 165 36.22 48.34 13.37
C HIS A 165 37.50 48.90 14.02
N PRO A 166 37.46 49.40 15.29
CA PRO A 166 38.63 50.02 15.94
C PRO A 166 39.86 49.10 16.07
N ASP A 167 39.63 47.79 16.23
CA ASP A 167 40.70 46.79 16.40
C ASP A 167 41.36 46.33 15.07
N GLY A 168 40.94 46.88 13.92
CA GLY A 168 41.50 46.54 12.60
C GLY A 168 40.85 45.31 11.95
N ARG A 169 41.60 44.63 11.06
CA ARG A 169 41.10 43.46 10.32
C ARG A 169 40.76 42.33 11.28
N GLN A 170 39.48 42.12 11.53
CA GLN A 170 39.03 40.98 12.33
C GLN A 170 39.30 39.67 11.59
N GLY A 171 39.87 38.69 12.30
CA GLY A 171 39.90 37.30 11.83
C GLY A 171 38.48 36.76 11.73
N LEU A 172 38.24 35.87 10.76
CA LEU A 172 36.94 35.23 10.59
C LEU A 172 36.65 34.35 11.81
N LYS A 173 35.76 34.82 12.70
CA LYS A 173 35.30 34.05 13.86
C LYS A 173 34.21 33.09 13.39
N MET A 174 34.53 31.80 13.28
CA MET A 174 33.53 30.76 13.04
C MET A 174 32.76 30.49 14.34
N GLY A 175 31.48 30.86 14.38
CA GLY A 175 30.56 30.49 15.45
C GLY A 175 29.66 29.34 15.02
N ILE A 176 29.42 28.38 15.91
CA ILE A 176 28.38 27.37 15.71
C ILE A 176 27.07 27.97 16.22
N ALA A 177 26.02 27.93 15.41
CA ALA A 177 24.69 28.44 15.75
C ALA A 177 23.93 27.52 16.73
N LEU A 178 24.61 26.98 17.75
CA LEU A 178 24.01 26.21 18.84
C LEU A 178 24.04 27.05 20.13
N PRO A 179 22.98 27.02 20.94
CA PRO A 179 22.90 27.81 22.15
C PRO A 179 23.86 27.24 23.19
N GLN A 180 24.46 28.12 24.00
CA GLN A 180 25.51 27.73 24.94
C GLN A 180 25.03 26.71 26.00
N PHE A 181 23.73 26.67 26.33
CA PHE A 181 23.19 25.67 27.26
C PHE A 181 23.25 24.23 26.73
N LEU A 182 23.28 24.02 25.41
CA LEU A 182 23.45 22.69 24.80
C LEU A 182 24.92 22.25 24.75
N LEU A 183 25.86 23.20 24.79
CA LEU A 183 27.30 22.97 24.63
C LEU A 183 28.06 22.98 25.96
N ASN A 184 27.55 23.67 26.98
CA ASN A 184 28.13 23.64 28.32
C ASN A 184 27.90 22.25 28.91
N ILE A 185 28.95 21.46 29.13
CA ILE A 185 28.90 20.07 29.65
C ILE A 185 28.67 20.06 31.18
N ASP A 186 27.89 21.00 31.70
CA ASP A 186 27.43 20.93 33.09
C ASP A 186 26.38 19.81 33.17
N GLY A 187 26.57 18.82 34.05
CA GLY A 187 26.02 17.46 33.92
C GLY A 187 24.53 17.26 33.54
N ALA A 188 23.66 18.27 33.70
CA ALA A 188 22.27 18.23 33.25
C ALA A 188 22.09 18.30 31.71
N SER A 189 22.89 19.11 31.00
CA SER A 189 22.80 19.28 29.54
C SER A 189 23.43 18.12 28.77
N GLY A 190 24.53 17.55 29.29
CA GLY A 190 25.18 16.37 28.73
C GLY A 190 24.28 15.14 28.75
N GLY A 191 23.47 14.97 29.80
CA GLY A 191 22.47 13.91 29.88
C GLY A 191 21.38 14.05 28.81
N VAL A 192 20.91 15.26 28.52
CA VAL A 192 19.91 15.52 27.47
C VAL A 192 20.48 15.23 26.08
N LEU A 193 21.74 15.62 25.82
CA LEU A 193 22.40 15.33 24.54
C LEU A 193 22.59 13.82 24.33
N LEU A 194 23.04 13.09 25.36
CA LEU A 194 23.19 11.64 25.31
C LEU A 194 21.85 10.95 25.06
N LEU A 195 20.80 11.34 25.79
CA LEU A 195 19.44 10.81 25.57
C LEU A 195 18.93 11.12 24.16
N GLY A 196 19.22 12.30 23.61
CA GLY A 196 18.88 12.66 22.25
C GLY A 196 19.58 11.78 21.21
N ILE A 197 20.88 11.55 21.37
CA ILE A 197 21.67 10.69 20.48
C ILE A 197 21.21 9.24 20.59
N VAL A 198 21.04 8.70 21.80
CA VAL A 198 20.54 7.33 22.01
C VAL A 198 19.13 7.19 21.44
N GLY A 199 18.26 8.18 21.67
CA GLY A 199 16.89 8.19 21.15
C GLY A 199 16.82 8.18 19.63
N VAL A 200 17.59 9.05 18.95
CA VAL A 200 17.51 9.24 17.50
C VAL A 200 18.40 8.26 16.73
N CYS A 201 19.59 7.94 17.22
CA CYS A 201 20.54 7.09 16.50
C CYS A 201 20.40 5.61 16.82
N ILE A 202 19.87 5.25 18.00
CA ILE A 202 19.75 3.84 18.42
C ILE A 202 18.28 3.44 18.50
N LEU A 203 17.49 4.08 19.36
CA LEU A 203 16.11 3.64 19.62
C LEU A 203 15.19 3.83 18.40
N LEU A 204 15.31 4.94 17.67
CA LEU A 204 14.46 5.20 16.51
C LEU A 204 14.74 4.22 15.34
N PRO A 205 15.99 3.97 14.92
CA PRO A 205 16.30 2.94 13.94
C PRO A 205 15.92 1.54 14.42
N LEU A 206 16.14 1.20 15.69
CA LEU A 206 15.74 -0.09 16.25
C LEU A 206 14.22 -0.26 16.24
N MET A 207 13.46 0.75 16.64
CA MET A 207 11.99 0.72 16.59
C MET A 207 11.48 0.58 15.16
N ILE A 208 12.07 1.32 14.21
CA ILE A 208 11.73 1.20 12.79
C ILE A 208 12.07 -0.21 12.29
N ALA A 209 13.24 -0.74 12.62
CA ALA A 209 13.68 -2.08 12.24
C ALA A 209 12.74 -3.15 12.82
N VAL A 210 12.41 -3.09 14.11
CA VAL A 210 11.49 -4.04 14.75
C VAL A 210 10.09 -3.97 14.14
N ILE A 211 9.56 -2.76 13.89
CA ILE A 211 8.25 -2.60 13.25
C ILE A 211 8.28 -3.10 11.80
N TYR A 212 9.34 -2.79 11.06
CA TYR A 212 9.50 -3.22 9.67
C TYR A 212 9.65 -4.74 9.58
N LEU A 213 10.56 -5.33 10.35
CA LEU A 213 10.82 -6.77 10.37
C LEU A 213 9.58 -7.55 10.85
N SER A 214 8.93 -7.10 11.92
CA SER A 214 7.69 -7.76 12.41
C SER A 214 6.56 -7.70 11.38
N ARG A 215 6.38 -6.57 10.70
CA ARG A 215 5.34 -6.42 9.66
C ARG A 215 5.70 -7.17 8.38
N SER A 216 6.94 -7.09 7.92
CA SER A 216 7.43 -7.78 6.73
C SER A 216 7.44 -9.29 6.90
N SER A 217 7.64 -9.78 8.13
CA SER A 217 7.53 -11.20 8.43
C SER A 217 6.06 -11.69 8.43
N LYS A 218 5.12 -10.85 8.86
CA LYS A 218 3.69 -11.23 8.95
C LYS A 218 2.94 -11.05 7.62
N TYR A 219 3.21 -9.99 6.88
CA TYR A 219 2.43 -9.56 5.72
C TYR A 219 3.25 -9.50 4.43
N THR A 220 2.59 -9.82 3.33
CA THR A 220 3.12 -9.66 1.98
C THR A 220 3.02 -8.20 1.51
N GLY A 221 3.59 -7.89 0.35
CA GLY A 221 3.51 -6.55 -0.26
C GLY A 221 2.08 -6.01 -0.46
N ASN A 222 1.08 -6.90 -0.57
CA ASN A 222 -0.34 -6.55 -0.70
C ASN A 222 -1.09 -6.50 0.66
N TYR A 223 -0.38 -6.50 1.79
CA TYR A 223 -0.93 -6.53 3.15
C TYR A 223 -1.84 -7.74 3.42
N VAL A 224 -1.51 -8.89 2.84
CA VAL A 224 -2.15 -10.18 3.11
C VAL A 224 -1.17 -11.04 3.90
N MET A 225 -1.63 -11.80 4.88
CA MET A 225 -0.78 -12.62 5.74
C MET A 225 -0.13 -13.76 4.95
N HIS A 226 1.14 -14.07 5.25
CA HIS A 226 1.81 -15.24 4.66
C HIS A 226 1.07 -16.55 4.97
N HIS A 227 0.46 -16.66 6.15
CA HIS A 227 -0.34 -17.81 6.54
C HIS A 227 -1.57 -18.02 5.63
N THR A 228 -2.19 -16.93 5.16
CA THR A 228 -3.31 -16.97 4.22
C THR A 228 -2.88 -17.52 2.87
N LEU A 229 -1.75 -17.05 2.36
CA LEU A 229 -1.20 -17.56 1.10
C LEU A 229 -0.85 -19.05 1.19
N SER A 230 -0.24 -19.50 2.30
CA SER A 230 0.05 -20.91 2.54
C SER A 230 -1.23 -21.76 2.57
N THR A 231 -2.26 -21.27 3.26
CA THR A 231 -3.57 -21.93 3.34
C THR A 231 -4.21 -22.04 1.95
N TYR A 232 -4.24 -20.94 1.19
CA TYR A 232 -4.75 -20.92 -0.18
C TYR A 232 -3.94 -21.85 -1.08
N TYR A 233 -2.61 -21.85 -0.98
CA TYR A 233 -1.75 -22.73 -1.75
C TYR A 233 -2.05 -24.23 -1.51
N TYR A 234 -2.32 -24.60 -0.26
CA TYR A 234 -2.64 -25.99 0.10
C TYR A 234 -4.03 -26.42 -0.38
N PHE A 235 -5.05 -25.56 -0.17
CA PHE A 235 -6.45 -25.90 -0.46
C PHE A 235 -6.86 -25.66 -1.91
N MET A 236 -6.14 -24.81 -2.66
CA MET A 236 -6.36 -24.64 -4.09
C MET A 236 -5.94 -25.94 -4.81
N LYS A 237 -6.84 -26.53 -5.59
CA LYS A 237 -6.64 -27.76 -6.35
C LYS A 237 -7.15 -27.58 -7.79
N PRO A 238 -6.60 -28.31 -8.78
CA PRO A 238 -7.02 -28.17 -10.18
C PRO A 238 -8.46 -28.64 -10.43
N SER A 239 -8.94 -29.60 -9.64
CA SER A 239 -10.30 -30.15 -9.70
C SER A 239 -11.32 -29.34 -8.89
N LEU A 240 -10.91 -28.23 -8.26
CA LEU A 240 -11.81 -27.41 -7.45
C LEU A 240 -12.91 -26.82 -8.34
N ALA A 241 -14.16 -27.14 -8.01
CA ALA A 241 -15.32 -26.58 -8.69
C ALA A 241 -15.49 -25.10 -8.31
N PRO A 242 -15.98 -24.24 -9.23
CA PRO A 242 -16.22 -22.81 -8.94
C PRO A 242 -17.07 -22.57 -7.69
N SER A 243 -18.11 -23.38 -7.47
CA SER A 243 -18.98 -23.31 -6.28
C SER A 243 -18.27 -23.59 -4.96
N LYS A 244 -17.09 -24.23 -5.00
CA LYS A 244 -16.28 -24.60 -3.84
C LYS A 244 -15.11 -23.66 -3.57
N VAL A 245 -14.92 -22.64 -4.41
CA VAL A 245 -13.92 -21.60 -4.20
C VAL A 245 -14.24 -20.78 -2.94
N MET A 246 -15.52 -20.57 -2.62
CA MET A 246 -15.95 -19.92 -1.36
C MET A 246 -15.36 -20.62 -0.12
N ASP A 247 -15.42 -21.96 -0.08
CA ASP A 247 -14.92 -22.77 1.05
C ASP A 247 -13.41 -22.60 1.25
N VAL A 248 -12.67 -22.26 0.19
CA VAL A 248 -11.23 -21.92 0.25
C VAL A 248 -11.04 -20.46 0.67
N PHE A 249 -11.81 -19.55 0.10
CA PHE A 249 -11.75 -18.12 0.37
C PHE A 249 -11.94 -17.78 1.86
N ILE A 250 -12.94 -18.39 2.52
CA ILE A 250 -13.25 -18.13 3.94
C ILE A 250 -12.14 -18.60 4.91
N LYS A 251 -11.22 -19.46 4.46
CA LYS A 251 -10.10 -19.99 5.27
C LYS A 251 -8.93 -19.03 5.41
N ALA A 252 -9.07 -17.78 4.95
CA ALA A 252 -8.06 -16.75 5.14
C ALA A 252 -7.72 -16.56 6.64
N ALA A 253 -6.44 -16.37 6.96
CA ALA A 253 -5.99 -16.13 8.33
C ALA A 253 -6.60 -14.84 8.91
N GLU A 254 -6.76 -13.80 8.09
CA GLU A 254 -7.39 -12.54 8.47
C GLU A 254 -8.84 -12.74 8.93
N TYR A 255 -9.54 -13.69 8.30
CA TYR A 255 -10.90 -14.06 8.66
C TYR A 255 -10.95 -14.96 9.89
N MET A 256 -9.94 -15.82 10.07
CA MET A 256 -9.79 -16.65 11.26
C MET A 256 -9.46 -15.85 12.52
N GLU A 257 -8.65 -14.80 12.40
CA GLU A 257 -8.29 -13.87 13.48
C GLU A 257 -9.48 -12.99 13.94
N MET A 258 -10.60 -12.96 13.20
CA MET A 258 -11.75 -12.16 13.61
C MET A 258 -12.43 -12.71 14.88
N PRO A 259 -12.78 -11.82 15.83
CA PRO A 259 -13.27 -12.23 17.14
C PRO A 259 -14.66 -12.88 17.04
N VAL A 260 -14.80 -14.06 17.63
CA VAL A 260 -16.09 -14.72 17.83
C VAL A 260 -16.55 -14.46 19.26
N ARG A 261 -17.65 -13.73 19.40
CA ARG A 261 -18.19 -13.31 20.70
C ARG A 261 -19.37 -14.22 21.06
N ARG A 262 -19.58 -14.52 22.34
CA ARG A 262 -20.76 -15.29 22.80
C ARG A 262 -22.09 -14.61 22.45
N SER A 263 -22.09 -13.29 22.35
CA SER A 263 -23.25 -12.50 21.89
C SER A 263 -23.65 -12.78 20.45
N ASP A 264 -22.76 -13.40 19.66
CA ASP A 264 -22.98 -13.65 18.24
C ASP A 264 -23.77 -14.95 18.01
N ASP A 265 -23.90 -15.84 19.00
CA ASP A 265 -24.50 -17.17 18.82
C ASP A 265 -25.97 -17.12 18.35
N GLU A 266 -26.81 -16.34 19.05
CA GLU A 266 -28.22 -16.17 18.68
C GLU A 266 -28.42 -15.55 17.29
N PRO A 267 -27.80 -14.41 16.92
CA PRO A 267 -27.95 -13.84 15.59
C PRO A 267 -27.37 -14.74 14.49
N LEU A 268 -26.28 -15.48 14.76
CA LEU A 268 -25.73 -16.43 13.78
C LEU A 268 -26.66 -17.63 13.55
N GLN A 269 -27.34 -18.12 14.59
CA GLN A 269 -28.35 -19.17 14.42
C GLN A 269 -29.55 -18.71 13.59
N LYS A 270 -30.04 -17.48 13.82
CA LYS A 270 -31.11 -16.88 13.00
C LYS A 270 -30.67 -16.75 11.54
N LEU A 271 -29.43 -16.29 11.33
CA LEU A 271 -28.85 -16.16 10.01
C LEU A 271 -28.68 -17.52 9.30
N PHE A 272 -28.25 -18.55 10.02
CA PHE A 272 -28.17 -19.90 9.49
C PHE A 272 -29.53 -20.41 8.98
N VAL A 273 -30.62 -20.13 9.70
CA VAL A 273 -31.96 -20.55 9.26
C VAL A 273 -32.38 -19.83 7.98
N ALA A 274 -32.12 -18.52 7.88
CA ALA A 274 -32.46 -17.71 6.70
C ALA A 274 -31.69 -18.17 5.46
N VAL A 275 -30.39 -18.41 5.59
CA VAL A 275 -29.50 -18.68 4.45
C VAL A 275 -29.30 -20.17 4.18
N ARG A 276 -30.01 -21.03 4.92
CA ARG A 276 -29.86 -22.49 4.89
C ARG A 276 -29.96 -23.10 3.49
N SER A 277 -30.83 -22.56 2.63
CA SER A 277 -31.05 -23.06 1.27
C SER A 277 -29.86 -22.80 0.33
N GLU A 278 -29.06 -21.78 0.63
CA GLU A 278 -27.90 -21.36 -0.16
C GLU A 278 -26.59 -21.98 0.32
N LEU A 279 -26.60 -22.53 1.54
CA LEU A 279 -25.50 -23.34 2.02
C LEU A 279 -25.39 -24.60 1.15
N ASN A 280 -24.16 -24.96 0.76
CA ASN A 280 -23.85 -26.15 -0.04
C ASN A 280 -24.01 -27.46 0.77
N LEU A 281 -25.08 -27.59 1.56
CA LEU A 281 -25.40 -28.75 2.38
C LEU A 281 -26.12 -29.80 1.54
N ASP A 282 -25.75 -31.07 1.72
CA ASP A 282 -26.45 -32.17 1.04
C ASP A 282 -27.87 -32.33 1.59
N LEU A 283 -28.86 -32.10 0.72
CA LEU A 283 -30.29 -32.18 1.02
C LEU A 283 -30.72 -33.59 1.50
N LYS A 284 -29.95 -34.64 1.20
CA LYS A 284 -30.27 -36.01 1.64
C LYS A 284 -29.89 -36.28 3.10
N ASN A 285 -28.91 -35.56 3.64
CA ASN A 285 -28.29 -35.81 4.94
C ASN A 285 -28.24 -34.57 5.84
N ILE A 286 -29.24 -33.69 5.70
CA ILE A 286 -29.25 -32.33 6.26
C ILE A 286 -28.93 -32.27 7.75
N ARG A 287 -29.47 -33.17 8.58
CA ARG A 287 -29.21 -33.15 10.05
C ARG A 287 -27.74 -33.41 10.36
N THR A 288 -27.12 -34.35 9.65
CA THR A 288 -25.70 -34.69 9.85
C THR A 288 -24.78 -33.61 9.31
N GLU A 289 -25.11 -33.04 8.15
CA GLU A 289 -24.35 -31.94 7.55
C GLU A 289 -24.46 -30.65 8.36
N GLN A 290 -25.64 -30.35 8.91
CA GLN A 290 -25.80 -29.25 9.85
C GLN A 290 -24.93 -29.45 11.10
N ALA A 291 -24.89 -30.65 11.67
CA ALA A 291 -24.02 -30.93 12.81
C ALA A 291 -22.53 -30.82 12.43
N LYS A 292 -22.13 -31.21 11.21
CA LYS A 292 -20.75 -31.03 10.71
C LYS A 292 -20.41 -29.56 10.53
N PHE A 293 -21.33 -28.77 10.01
CA PHE A 293 -21.16 -27.33 9.80
C PHE A 293 -20.84 -26.62 11.11
N TRP A 294 -21.65 -26.81 12.15
CA TRP A 294 -21.42 -26.19 13.47
C TRP A 294 -20.21 -26.75 14.23
N LYS A 295 -19.69 -27.92 13.83
CA LYS A 295 -18.44 -28.50 14.39
C LYS A 295 -17.17 -27.90 13.80
N GLN A 296 -17.27 -27.12 12.72
CA GLN A 296 -16.12 -26.43 12.15
C GLN A 296 -15.61 -25.34 13.10
N HIS A 297 -14.47 -24.75 12.78
CA HIS A 297 -13.93 -23.64 13.55
C HIS A 297 -14.95 -22.48 13.62
N PRO A 298 -15.27 -21.92 14.79
CA PRO A 298 -16.34 -20.93 14.95
C PRO A 298 -16.19 -19.69 14.05
N SER A 299 -14.95 -19.24 13.81
CA SER A 299 -14.69 -18.13 12.89
C SER A 299 -15.12 -18.46 11.47
N LEU A 300 -14.84 -19.68 10.96
CA LEU A 300 -15.24 -20.08 9.60
C LEU A 300 -16.75 -20.11 9.45
N VAL A 301 -17.46 -20.66 10.44
CA VAL A 301 -18.93 -20.69 10.47
C VAL A 301 -19.49 -19.28 10.42
N LYS A 302 -18.98 -18.38 11.28
CA LYS A 302 -19.35 -16.97 11.29
C LYS A 302 -19.11 -16.33 9.91
N MET A 303 -17.98 -16.60 9.28
CA MET A 303 -17.63 -16.03 7.98
C MET A 303 -18.49 -16.53 6.85
N GLU A 304 -18.69 -17.83 6.76
CA GLU A 304 -19.53 -18.41 5.71
C GLU A 304 -20.95 -17.86 5.81
N LEU A 305 -21.50 -17.78 7.03
CA LEU A 305 -22.81 -17.18 7.26
C LEU A 305 -22.86 -15.71 6.85
N LEU A 306 -21.87 -14.90 7.23
CA LEU A 306 -21.84 -13.46 6.90
C LEU A 306 -21.66 -13.21 5.40
N VAL A 307 -20.82 -13.97 4.71
CA VAL A 307 -20.68 -13.85 3.26
C VAL A 307 -21.98 -14.26 2.59
N GLN A 308 -22.59 -15.38 3.00
CA GLN A 308 -23.83 -15.82 2.38
C GLN A 308 -25.00 -14.85 2.65
N ALA A 309 -25.06 -14.26 3.86
CA ALA A 309 -25.98 -13.16 4.17
C ALA A 309 -25.84 -11.98 3.20
N HIS A 310 -24.59 -11.65 2.85
CA HIS A 310 -24.30 -10.60 1.89
C HIS A 310 -24.86 -10.96 0.51
N LEU A 311 -24.59 -12.18 0.05
CA LEU A 311 -24.98 -12.64 -1.28
C LEU A 311 -26.50 -12.73 -1.44
N THR A 312 -27.25 -13.11 -0.41
CA THR A 312 -28.71 -13.21 -0.45
C THR A 312 -29.43 -11.89 -0.20
N ARG A 313 -28.69 -10.81 0.10
CA ARG A 313 -29.25 -9.49 0.45
C ARG A 313 -30.24 -9.54 1.62
N GLU A 314 -30.08 -10.51 2.52
CA GLU A 314 -31.00 -10.70 3.64
C GLU A 314 -31.01 -9.45 4.55
N PRO A 315 -32.17 -8.81 4.77
CA PRO A 315 -32.28 -7.60 5.60
C PRO A 315 -32.25 -7.97 7.08
N ILE A 316 -31.17 -8.62 7.52
CA ILE A 316 -31.03 -9.01 8.91
C ILE A 316 -30.48 -7.82 9.68
N THR A 317 -31.21 -7.41 10.71
CA THR A 317 -30.75 -6.46 11.72
C THR A 317 -29.61 -7.10 12.50
N LEU A 318 -28.41 -7.06 11.94
CA LEU A 318 -27.20 -7.52 12.59
C LEU A 318 -26.96 -6.66 13.84
N SER A 319 -26.51 -7.30 14.92
CA SER A 319 -26.08 -6.57 16.11
C SER A 319 -24.96 -5.58 15.72
N PRO A 320 -24.85 -4.40 16.37
CA PRO A 320 -23.80 -3.43 16.06
C PRO A 320 -22.36 -3.99 15.99
N PRO A 321 -21.93 -4.93 16.87
CA PRO A 321 -20.62 -5.56 16.73
C PRO A 321 -20.52 -6.46 15.49
N LEU A 322 -21.54 -7.26 15.19
CA LEU A 322 -21.54 -8.16 14.03
C LEU A 322 -21.60 -7.37 12.71
N GLN A 323 -22.27 -6.21 12.70
CA GLN A 323 -22.27 -5.29 11.55
C GLN A 323 -20.89 -4.68 11.29
N ARG A 324 -20.07 -4.45 12.33
CA ARG A 324 -18.67 -4.02 12.16
C ARG A 324 -17.83 -5.12 11.53
N ASP A 325 -17.97 -6.36 12.01
CA ASP A 325 -17.24 -7.50 11.47
C ASP A 325 -17.66 -7.79 10.02
N TYR A 326 -18.96 -7.70 9.71
CA TYR A 326 -19.50 -7.78 8.34
C TYR A 326 -18.89 -6.73 7.41
N LYS A 327 -18.80 -5.46 7.84
CA LYS A 327 -18.15 -4.41 7.05
C LYS A 327 -16.65 -4.69 6.87
N HIS A 328 -15.98 -5.15 7.92
CA HIS A 328 -14.56 -5.47 7.85
C HIS A 328 -14.26 -6.64 6.90
N MET A 329 -15.11 -7.68 6.92
CA MET A 329 -15.06 -8.79 5.97
C MET A 329 -15.08 -8.31 4.51
N LEU A 330 -16.05 -7.44 4.17
CA LEU A 330 -16.20 -6.90 2.82
C LEU A 330 -15.04 -5.97 2.44
N GLU A 331 -14.39 -5.33 3.40
CA GLU A 331 -13.21 -4.48 3.16
C GLU A 331 -12.00 -5.30 2.72
N LEU A 332 -11.83 -6.48 3.31
CA LEU A 332 -10.74 -7.41 3.03
C LEU A 332 -10.97 -8.24 1.77
N ALA A 333 -12.25 -8.53 1.44
CA ALA A 333 -12.61 -9.47 0.38
C ALA A 333 -11.91 -9.21 -0.98
N PRO A 334 -11.89 -7.99 -1.55
CA PRO A 334 -11.24 -7.76 -2.83
C PRO A 334 -9.73 -8.08 -2.84
N ARG A 335 -9.03 -7.80 -1.74
CA ARG A 335 -7.59 -8.07 -1.62
C ARG A 335 -7.32 -9.57 -1.52
N LEU A 336 -8.12 -10.26 -0.72
CA LEU A 336 -8.03 -11.71 -0.54
C LEU A 336 -8.37 -12.46 -1.83
N LEU A 337 -9.40 -12.03 -2.57
CA LEU A 337 -9.75 -12.60 -3.87
C LEU A 337 -8.66 -12.39 -4.92
N GLU A 338 -8.00 -11.24 -4.92
CA GLU A 338 -6.88 -10.98 -5.82
C GLU A 338 -5.69 -11.90 -5.55
N GLU A 339 -5.32 -12.11 -4.28
CA GLU A 339 -4.28 -13.08 -3.94
C GLU A 339 -4.72 -14.52 -4.25
N LEU A 340 -5.99 -14.87 -3.98
CA LEU A 340 -6.54 -16.18 -4.34
C LEU A 340 -6.48 -16.44 -5.86
N MET A 341 -6.73 -15.41 -6.67
CA MET A 341 -6.60 -15.46 -8.13
C MET A 341 -5.15 -15.71 -8.55
N LYS A 342 -4.18 -15.00 -7.96
CA LYS A 342 -2.76 -15.26 -8.22
C LYS A 342 -2.38 -16.70 -7.86
N ILE A 343 -2.82 -17.20 -6.70
CA ILE A 343 -2.57 -18.60 -6.30
C ILE A 343 -3.18 -19.60 -7.29
N ALA A 344 -4.36 -19.33 -7.84
CA ALA A 344 -4.98 -20.19 -8.86
C ALA A 344 -4.20 -20.18 -10.19
N LEU A 345 -3.56 -19.06 -10.53
CA LEU A 345 -2.79 -18.85 -11.75
C LEU A 345 -1.32 -19.28 -11.63
N LEU A 346 -0.84 -19.59 -10.41
CA LEU A 346 0.54 -20.03 -10.21
C LEU A 346 0.84 -21.30 -11.02
N PRO A 347 1.95 -21.32 -11.79
CA PRO A 347 2.34 -22.47 -12.59
C PRO A 347 2.86 -23.59 -11.69
N ARG A 348 1.98 -24.54 -11.34
CA ARG A 348 2.30 -25.68 -10.45
C ARG A 348 2.40 -27.01 -11.18
N ASN A 349 1.88 -27.05 -12.41
CA ASN A 349 1.92 -28.27 -13.21
C ASN A 349 3.33 -28.46 -13.81
N PRO A 350 3.75 -29.70 -14.13
CA PRO A 350 5.01 -29.95 -14.84
C PRO A 350 5.13 -29.19 -16.16
N HIS A 351 3.99 -28.85 -16.76
CA HIS A 351 3.88 -28.07 -17.98
C HIS A 351 4.02 -26.55 -17.76
N GLY A 352 4.17 -26.07 -16.52
CA GLY A 352 4.34 -24.65 -16.22
C GLY A 352 3.07 -23.80 -16.39
N HIS A 353 1.87 -24.38 -16.24
CA HIS A 353 0.59 -23.69 -16.42
C HIS A 353 -0.20 -23.56 -15.12
N GLY A 354 -0.96 -22.46 -14.99
CA GLY A 354 -1.94 -22.24 -13.93
C GLY A 354 -3.25 -23.00 -14.16
N TRP A 355 -4.20 -22.92 -13.23
CA TRP A 355 -5.47 -23.66 -13.31
C TRP A 355 -6.66 -22.78 -13.71
N LEU A 356 -7.32 -23.12 -14.82
CA LEU A 356 -8.39 -22.31 -15.40
C LEU A 356 -9.69 -22.34 -14.58
N ARG A 357 -10.19 -23.54 -14.23
CA ARG A 357 -11.46 -23.71 -13.49
C ARG A 357 -11.46 -22.98 -12.14
N PRO A 358 -10.41 -23.11 -11.28
CA PRO A 358 -10.37 -22.34 -10.05
C PRO A 358 -10.26 -20.84 -10.31
N ALA A 359 -9.48 -20.39 -11.30
CA ALA A 359 -9.36 -18.97 -11.64
C ALA A 359 -10.71 -18.36 -12.05
N ILE A 360 -11.49 -19.05 -12.90
CA ILE A 360 -12.85 -18.65 -13.25
C ILE A 360 -13.72 -18.56 -12.00
N GLY A 361 -13.66 -19.56 -11.12
CA GLY A 361 -14.44 -19.56 -9.88
C GLY A 361 -14.08 -18.43 -8.91
N VAL A 362 -12.81 -17.99 -8.86
CA VAL A 362 -12.40 -16.82 -8.07
C VAL A 362 -13.00 -15.54 -8.65
N VAL A 363 -12.98 -15.36 -9.97
CA VAL A 363 -13.60 -14.20 -10.61
C VAL A 363 -15.11 -14.22 -10.41
N GLU A 364 -15.76 -15.36 -10.59
CA GLU A 364 -17.20 -15.50 -10.34
C GLU A 364 -17.56 -15.16 -8.90
N LEU A 365 -16.78 -15.63 -7.92
CA LEU A 365 -16.97 -15.29 -6.52
C LEU A 365 -16.79 -13.79 -6.27
N SER A 366 -15.80 -13.16 -6.91
CA SER A 366 -15.61 -11.71 -6.86
C SER A 366 -16.82 -10.96 -7.38
N GLN A 367 -17.30 -11.30 -8.58
CA GLN A 367 -18.48 -10.66 -9.18
C GLN A 367 -19.70 -10.77 -8.24
N ASN A 368 -19.93 -11.96 -7.67
CA ASN A 368 -21.05 -12.23 -6.79
C ASN A 368 -20.96 -11.47 -5.46
N ILE A 369 -19.77 -11.36 -4.85
CA ILE A 369 -19.56 -10.56 -3.65
C ILE A 369 -19.74 -9.06 -3.97
N ILE A 370 -19.21 -8.58 -5.09
CA ILE A 370 -19.30 -7.14 -5.42
C ILE A 370 -20.73 -6.71 -5.79
N GLN A 371 -21.48 -7.56 -6.48
CA GLN A 371 -22.89 -7.31 -6.87
C GLN A 371 -23.91 -7.79 -5.84
N ALA A 372 -23.47 -8.44 -4.77
CA ALA A 372 -24.32 -9.09 -3.76
C ALA A 372 -25.39 -9.99 -4.41
N VAL A 373 -24.94 -11.01 -5.16
CA VAL A 373 -25.82 -11.97 -5.87
C VAL A 373 -25.49 -13.40 -5.43
N PRO A 374 -26.49 -14.26 -5.14
CA PRO A 374 -26.25 -15.62 -4.68
C PRO A 374 -25.55 -16.48 -5.74
N LEU A 375 -24.66 -17.37 -5.29
CA LEU A 375 -23.93 -18.29 -6.19
C LEU A 375 -24.88 -19.31 -6.84
N SER A 376 -26.02 -19.63 -6.21
CA SER A 376 -27.04 -20.51 -6.79
C SER A 376 -27.67 -19.92 -8.05
N ALA A 377 -27.79 -18.59 -8.14
CA ALA A 377 -28.43 -17.92 -9.29
C ALA A 377 -27.64 -18.05 -10.59
N LYS A 378 -26.37 -18.49 -10.53
CA LYS A 378 -25.56 -18.84 -11.71
C LYS A 378 -25.78 -20.27 -12.21
N LYS A 379 -26.47 -21.14 -11.45
CA LYS A 379 -26.77 -22.50 -11.92
C LYS A 379 -27.70 -22.44 -13.11
N ALA A 380 -27.26 -23.00 -14.24
CA ALA A 380 -28.06 -23.13 -15.44
C ALA A 380 -29.35 -23.91 -15.14
N THR A 381 -30.50 -23.25 -15.32
CA THR A 381 -31.81 -23.91 -15.35
C THR A 381 -32.11 -24.35 -16.78
N ALA A 382 -32.98 -25.36 -16.94
CA ALA A 382 -33.26 -25.96 -18.25
C ALA A 382 -33.64 -24.90 -19.31
N GLY A 383 -32.70 -24.60 -20.21
CA GLY A 383 -32.86 -23.62 -21.30
C GLY A 383 -32.07 -22.32 -21.18
N ASN A 384 -31.33 -22.06 -20.09
CA ASN A 384 -30.49 -20.87 -19.94
C ASN A 384 -29.09 -21.22 -19.39
N SER A 385 -28.05 -20.99 -20.20
CA SER A 385 -26.65 -21.31 -19.84
C SER A 385 -26.02 -20.34 -18.84
N GLU A 386 -26.56 -19.11 -18.70
CA GLU A 386 -25.96 -18.05 -17.86
C GLU A 386 -26.67 -17.86 -16.50
N GLY A 387 -27.80 -18.53 -16.29
CA GLY A 387 -28.61 -18.38 -15.08
C GLY A 387 -29.29 -17.00 -14.98
N VAL A 388 -29.83 -16.69 -13.81
CA VAL A 388 -30.56 -15.44 -13.52
C VAL A 388 -29.64 -14.39 -12.89
N ALA A 389 -28.44 -14.78 -12.44
CA ALA A 389 -27.48 -13.89 -11.78
C ALA A 389 -27.18 -12.56 -12.52
N PRO A 390 -27.02 -12.53 -13.87
CA PRO A 390 -26.82 -11.27 -14.60
C PRO A 390 -27.99 -10.29 -14.52
N LEU A 391 -29.20 -10.75 -14.23
CA LEU A 391 -30.40 -9.90 -14.08
C LEU A 391 -30.54 -9.39 -12.64
N LEU A 392 -30.20 -10.20 -11.64
CA LEU A 392 -30.30 -9.82 -10.22
C LEU A 392 -29.33 -8.69 -9.84
N GLN A 393 -28.29 -8.43 -10.62
CA GLN A 393 -27.40 -7.28 -10.40
C GLN A 393 -28.05 -5.92 -10.73
N LEU A 394 -29.17 -5.93 -11.46
CA LEU A 394 -29.91 -4.71 -11.81
C LEU A 394 -30.74 -4.23 -10.60
N PRO A 395 -30.93 -2.91 -10.45
CA PRO A 395 -31.68 -2.34 -9.34
C PRO A 395 -33.14 -2.77 -9.41
N HIS A 396 -33.79 -2.90 -8.24
CA HIS A 396 -35.22 -3.22 -8.08
C HIS A 396 -35.66 -4.61 -8.59
N ILE A 397 -34.77 -5.41 -9.18
CA ILE A 397 -35.08 -6.77 -9.64
C ILE A 397 -34.84 -7.76 -8.50
N THR A 398 -35.93 -8.27 -7.91
CA THR A 398 -35.90 -9.22 -6.79
C THR A 398 -36.10 -10.67 -7.23
N GLU A 399 -36.94 -10.91 -8.25
CA GLU A 399 -37.18 -12.23 -8.84
C GLU A 399 -37.01 -12.18 -10.36
N ALA A 400 -36.71 -13.32 -10.98
CA ALA A 400 -36.59 -13.44 -12.42
C ALA A 400 -37.90 -13.02 -13.09
N THR A 401 -37.93 -11.79 -13.63
CA THR A 401 -38.94 -11.41 -14.63
C THR A 401 -38.88 -12.41 -15.79
N LYS A 402 -39.93 -12.55 -16.60
CA LYS A 402 -40.03 -13.57 -17.67
C LYS A 402 -38.91 -13.50 -18.75
N VAL A 403 -37.96 -12.58 -18.65
CA VAL A 403 -36.80 -12.42 -19.52
C VAL A 403 -35.74 -13.47 -19.16
N ARG A 404 -35.18 -14.12 -20.19
CA ARG A 404 -34.30 -15.27 -19.97
C ARG A 404 -32.84 -14.84 -19.81
N THR A 405 -32.38 -13.79 -20.52
CA THR A 405 -30.98 -13.36 -20.45
C THR A 405 -30.81 -11.84 -20.42
N LEU A 406 -29.66 -11.38 -19.91
CA LEU A 406 -29.28 -9.95 -19.93
C LEU A 406 -29.09 -9.44 -21.37
N GLN A 407 -28.54 -10.28 -22.25
CA GLN A 407 -28.33 -9.91 -23.65
C GLN A 407 -29.65 -9.68 -24.39
N GLU A 408 -30.64 -10.55 -24.20
CA GLU A 408 -32.00 -10.34 -24.72
C GLU A 408 -32.56 -9.00 -24.24
N LEU A 409 -32.42 -8.67 -22.95
CA LEU A 409 -32.89 -7.41 -22.40
C LEU A 409 -32.20 -6.22 -23.09
N ARG A 410 -30.89 -6.31 -23.35
CA ARG A 410 -30.10 -5.25 -23.99
C ARG A 410 -30.41 -5.05 -25.47
N ASP A 411 -30.78 -6.12 -26.18
CA ASP A 411 -31.08 -6.08 -27.62
C ASP A 411 -32.49 -5.54 -27.90
N MET A 412 -33.39 -5.55 -26.92
CA MET A 412 -34.71 -4.91 -27.01
C MET A 412 -34.60 -3.39 -27.12
N LYS A 413 -35.54 -2.77 -27.83
CA LYS A 413 -35.68 -1.30 -27.86
C LYS A 413 -36.03 -0.76 -26.47
N VAL A 414 -35.62 0.47 -26.20
CA VAL A 414 -35.83 1.14 -24.90
C VAL A 414 -37.32 1.19 -24.52
N GLU A 415 -38.21 1.48 -25.47
CA GLU A 415 -39.66 1.53 -25.25
C GLU A 415 -40.24 0.15 -24.90
N GLU A 416 -39.93 -0.87 -25.71
CA GLU A 416 -40.35 -2.26 -25.49
C GLU A 416 -39.84 -2.81 -24.15
N ARG A 417 -38.62 -2.42 -23.75
CA ARG A 417 -38.02 -2.79 -22.47
C ARG A 417 -38.73 -2.12 -21.29
N ALA A 418 -39.03 -0.83 -21.40
CA ALA A 418 -39.76 -0.10 -20.37
C ALA A 418 -41.17 -0.66 -20.17
N GLU A 419 -41.87 -1.00 -21.25
CA GLU A 419 -43.16 -1.68 -21.20
C GLU A 419 -43.04 -3.06 -20.54
N LEU A 420 -42.03 -3.85 -20.90
CA LEU A 420 -41.81 -5.15 -20.28
C LEU A 420 -41.58 -5.02 -18.77
N LEU A 421 -40.70 -4.12 -18.34
CA LEU A 421 -40.37 -3.91 -16.93
C LEU A 421 -41.57 -3.42 -16.12
N THR A 422 -42.40 -2.54 -16.69
CA THR A 422 -43.59 -2.01 -16.01
C THR A 422 -44.76 -2.98 -16.01
N GLN A 423 -45.09 -3.57 -17.17
CA GLN A 423 -46.27 -4.44 -17.32
C GLN A 423 -46.06 -5.85 -16.78
N THR A 424 -44.89 -6.44 -17.02
CA THR A 424 -44.59 -7.82 -16.59
C THR A 424 -43.69 -7.90 -15.36
N GLY A 425 -42.83 -6.89 -15.14
CA GLY A 425 -41.97 -6.80 -13.96
C GLY A 425 -42.61 -6.11 -12.76
N GLY A 426 -43.76 -5.43 -12.94
CA GLY A 426 -44.45 -4.72 -11.86
C GLY A 426 -43.71 -3.49 -11.33
N LEU A 427 -42.69 -3.01 -12.06
CA LEU A 427 -41.87 -1.86 -11.69
C LEU A 427 -42.59 -0.54 -12.01
N SER A 428 -42.36 0.48 -11.20
CA SER A 428 -42.76 1.85 -11.53
C SER A 428 -41.91 2.42 -12.68
N ALA A 429 -42.41 3.47 -13.34
CA ALA A 429 -41.67 4.13 -14.42
C ALA A 429 -40.31 4.68 -13.97
N ALA A 430 -40.20 5.14 -12.72
CA ALA A 430 -38.94 5.62 -12.14
C ALA A 430 -37.95 4.46 -11.89
N GLU A 431 -38.43 3.31 -11.40
CA GLU A 431 -37.59 2.13 -11.19
C GLU A 431 -37.14 1.51 -12.51
N ALA A 432 -38.00 1.51 -13.54
CA ALA A 432 -37.60 1.10 -14.89
C ALA A 432 -36.52 2.01 -15.48
N GLN A 433 -36.58 3.32 -15.19
CA GLN A 433 -35.52 4.26 -15.58
C GLN A 433 -34.21 3.99 -14.83
N ASP A 434 -34.26 3.64 -13.55
CA ASP A 434 -33.07 3.23 -12.78
C ASP A 434 -32.40 2.00 -13.40
N VAL A 435 -33.19 1.02 -13.86
CA VAL A 435 -32.67 -0.16 -14.56
C VAL A 435 -31.98 0.26 -15.86
N GLU A 436 -32.57 1.15 -16.66
CA GLU A 436 -31.96 1.62 -17.91
C GLU A 436 -30.62 2.33 -17.67
N LEU A 437 -30.56 3.20 -16.66
CA LEU A 437 -29.32 3.89 -16.27
C LEU A 437 -28.20 2.90 -15.92
N VAL A 438 -28.54 1.77 -15.29
CA VAL A 438 -27.56 0.73 -14.96
C VAL A 438 -27.19 -0.08 -16.20
N LEU A 439 -28.15 -0.45 -17.05
CA LEU A 439 -27.89 -1.18 -18.30
C LEU A 439 -26.94 -0.41 -19.24
N GLU A 440 -27.08 0.91 -19.36
CA GLU A 440 -26.16 1.74 -20.16
C GLU A 440 -24.72 1.75 -19.61
N MET A 441 -24.54 1.50 -18.31
CA MET A 441 -23.22 1.41 -17.69
C MET A 441 -22.58 0.04 -17.82
N ILE A 442 -23.34 -1.04 -18.04
CA ILE A 442 -22.76 -2.38 -18.15
C ILE A 442 -21.82 -2.43 -19.38
N PRO A 443 -20.55 -2.81 -19.21
CA PRO A 443 -19.59 -2.83 -20.31
C PRO A 443 -19.87 -3.99 -21.28
N THR A 444 -19.76 -3.71 -22.58
CA THR A 444 -19.56 -4.72 -23.62
C THR A 444 -18.09 -4.79 -23.96
N LEU A 445 -17.52 -5.98 -23.85
CA LEU A 445 -16.13 -6.23 -24.18
C LEU A 445 -16.02 -6.85 -25.58
N THR A 446 -14.94 -6.53 -26.29
CA THR A 446 -14.48 -7.32 -27.44
C THR A 446 -13.00 -7.60 -27.25
N LEU A 447 -12.58 -8.79 -27.66
CA LEU A 447 -11.23 -9.29 -27.43
C LEU A 447 -10.63 -9.76 -28.76
N ASP A 448 -9.60 -9.07 -29.23
CA ASP A 448 -8.87 -9.42 -30.45
C ASP A 448 -7.47 -9.91 -30.08
N VAL A 449 -7.15 -11.16 -30.40
CA VAL A 449 -5.88 -11.81 -30.02
C VAL A 449 -5.08 -12.19 -31.25
N THR A 450 -3.80 -11.82 -31.22
CA THR A 450 -2.79 -12.13 -32.25
C THR A 450 -1.51 -12.59 -31.58
N CYS A 451 -0.88 -13.64 -32.09
CA CYS A 451 0.42 -14.10 -31.61
C CYS A 451 1.47 -13.96 -32.71
N GLU A 452 2.62 -13.39 -32.38
CA GLU A 452 3.74 -13.15 -33.29
C GLU A 452 5.04 -13.63 -32.65
N THR A 453 6.02 -14.01 -33.47
CA THR A 453 7.39 -14.36 -33.04
C THR A 453 8.37 -13.31 -33.53
N GLU A 454 9.43 -13.08 -32.75
CA GLU A 454 10.51 -12.18 -33.15
C GLU A 454 11.40 -12.92 -34.18
N GLY A 455 11.29 -12.55 -35.47
CA GLY A 455 12.39 -12.79 -36.43
C GLY A 455 12.18 -13.76 -37.60
N GLU A 456 11.03 -14.42 -37.82
CA GLU A 456 10.87 -15.30 -39.00
C GLU A 456 9.48 -15.21 -39.65
N GLU A 457 9.43 -14.97 -40.97
CA GLU A 457 8.21 -15.06 -41.81
C GLU A 457 7.67 -16.50 -41.93
N GLY A 458 8.35 -17.49 -41.32
CA GLY A 458 8.06 -18.92 -41.40
C GLY A 458 6.96 -19.46 -40.47
N GLY A 459 6.32 -18.58 -39.67
CA GLY A 459 5.36 -18.99 -38.65
C GLY A 459 6.03 -19.47 -37.35
N ILE A 460 5.23 -19.81 -36.35
CA ILE A 460 5.70 -20.14 -34.99
C ILE A 460 6.32 -21.54 -34.99
N GLN A 461 7.60 -21.67 -34.61
CA GLN A 461 8.28 -22.96 -34.47
C GLN A 461 8.35 -23.41 -33.01
N GLU A 462 8.56 -24.71 -32.81
CA GLU A 462 8.77 -25.31 -31.49
C GLU A 462 9.95 -24.66 -30.76
N GLY A 463 9.71 -24.21 -29.52
CA GLY A 463 10.71 -23.58 -28.66
C GLY A 463 10.87 -22.07 -28.80
N ASP A 464 10.22 -21.44 -29.80
CA ASP A 464 10.26 -19.99 -30.01
C ASP A 464 9.56 -19.24 -28.86
N VAL A 465 10.04 -18.04 -28.56
CA VAL A 465 9.35 -17.12 -27.65
C VAL A 465 8.23 -16.42 -28.43
N VAL A 466 6.99 -16.79 -28.15
CA VAL A 466 5.80 -16.23 -28.77
C VAL A 466 5.33 -15.05 -27.95
N THR A 467 5.14 -13.90 -28.60
CA THR A 467 4.51 -12.73 -28.00
C THR A 467 3.04 -12.68 -28.41
N MET A 468 2.15 -12.77 -27.42
CA MET A 468 0.72 -12.55 -27.58
C MET A 468 0.40 -11.07 -27.41
N TYR A 469 -0.32 -10.51 -28.37
CA TYR A 469 -0.98 -9.22 -28.28
C TYR A 469 -2.49 -9.44 -28.18
N ALA A 470 -3.11 -8.87 -27.15
CA ALA A 470 -4.55 -8.89 -26.96
C ALA A 470 -5.07 -7.45 -26.82
N TRP A 471 -5.90 -7.04 -27.78
CA TRP A 471 -6.63 -5.79 -27.71
C TRP A 471 -7.98 -6.03 -27.06
N VAL A 472 -8.18 -5.43 -25.88
CA VAL A 472 -9.46 -5.44 -25.17
C VAL A 472 -10.15 -4.10 -25.44
N SER A 473 -11.27 -4.13 -26.15
CA SER A 473 -12.10 -2.93 -26.37
C SER A 473 -13.29 -2.93 -25.43
N LEU A 474 -13.51 -1.82 -24.73
CA LEU A 474 -14.63 -1.63 -23.82
C LEU A 474 -15.57 -0.57 -24.39
N LYS A 475 -16.84 -0.93 -24.56
CA LYS A 475 -17.91 -0.01 -24.98
C LYS A 475 -19.06 -0.02 -23.98
N ARG A 476 -19.67 1.14 -23.75
CA ARG A 476 -20.86 1.33 -22.90
C ARG A 476 -21.92 2.10 -23.68
N GLY A 477 -23.19 1.94 -23.31
CA GLY A 477 -24.30 2.67 -23.94
C GLY A 477 -24.16 4.19 -23.78
N ASN A 478 -23.62 4.62 -22.64
CA ASN A 478 -23.40 6.02 -22.32
C ASN A 478 -22.05 6.61 -22.83
N GLY A 479 -21.24 5.83 -23.56
CA GLY A 479 -19.96 6.27 -24.11
C GLY A 479 -18.80 6.42 -23.10
N LEU A 480 -18.98 6.02 -21.84
CA LEU A 480 -17.90 6.07 -20.85
C LEU A 480 -16.89 4.93 -21.06
N THR A 481 -15.60 5.28 -21.11
CA THR A 481 -14.48 4.31 -21.22
C THR A 481 -13.98 3.82 -19.86
N ALA A 482 -14.16 4.62 -18.80
CA ALA A 482 -13.82 4.27 -17.43
C ALA A 482 -14.93 4.75 -16.48
N ALA A 483 -15.43 3.86 -15.62
CA ALA A 483 -16.46 4.18 -14.65
C ALA A 483 -16.30 3.28 -13.41
N LEU A 484 -16.83 3.76 -12.28
CA LEU A 484 -17.06 2.90 -11.12
C LEU A 484 -18.33 2.07 -11.36
N PRO A 485 -18.32 0.77 -11.01
CA PRO A 485 -19.45 -0.12 -11.23
C PRO A 485 -20.62 0.24 -10.31
N HIS A 486 -21.83 -0.10 -10.73
CA HIS A 486 -23.02 -0.03 -9.89
C HIS A 486 -22.92 -1.11 -8.79
N THR A 487 -22.65 -0.71 -7.56
CA THR A 487 -22.51 -1.63 -6.42
C THR A 487 -23.16 -1.02 -5.16
N PRO A 488 -24.50 -0.95 -5.06
CA PRO A 488 -25.18 -0.30 -3.95
C PRO A 488 -25.01 -1.07 -2.62
N TYR A 489 -24.93 -2.39 -2.68
CA TYR A 489 -24.81 -3.26 -1.50
C TYR A 489 -23.37 -3.43 -0.99
N PHE A 490 -22.37 -3.16 -1.83
CA PHE A 490 -20.96 -3.21 -1.44
C PHE A 490 -20.51 -1.85 -0.87
N PRO A 491 -20.16 -1.75 0.43
CA PRO A 491 -20.01 -0.47 1.14
C PRO A 491 -18.77 0.34 0.75
N PHE A 492 -17.77 -0.26 0.09
CA PHE A 492 -16.51 0.39 -0.27
C PHE A 492 -16.43 0.66 -1.76
N ASN A 493 -15.64 1.66 -2.17
CA ASN A 493 -15.45 1.91 -3.60
C ASN A 493 -14.61 0.79 -4.20
N LYS A 494 -15.15 0.12 -5.22
CA LYS A 494 -14.47 -0.90 -6.01
C LYS A 494 -14.30 -0.36 -7.43
N GLU A 495 -13.11 -0.53 -8.00
CA GLU A 495 -12.86 -0.27 -9.42
C GLU A 495 -13.05 -1.55 -10.21
N GLU A 496 -13.44 -1.43 -11.47
CA GLU A 496 -13.55 -2.58 -12.37
C GLU A 496 -12.14 -3.01 -12.80
N ASN A 497 -11.76 -4.25 -12.50
CA ASN A 497 -10.59 -4.86 -13.11
C ASN A 497 -11.00 -5.99 -14.03
N PHE A 498 -10.17 -6.22 -15.04
CA PHE A 498 -10.35 -7.27 -16.02
C PHE A 498 -9.16 -8.21 -15.98
N TRP A 499 -9.41 -9.51 -16.09
CA TRP A 499 -8.39 -10.54 -16.19
C TRP A 499 -8.41 -11.11 -17.60
N VAL A 500 -7.32 -10.91 -18.34
CA VAL A 500 -7.11 -11.51 -19.65
C VAL A 500 -6.32 -12.79 -19.45
N LEU A 501 -6.93 -13.93 -19.78
CA LEU A 501 -6.34 -15.27 -19.64
C LEU A 501 -6.25 -15.93 -21.01
N LEU A 502 -5.08 -16.42 -21.40
CA LEU A 502 -4.94 -17.34 -22.53
C LEU A 502 -4.83 -18.75 -21.95
N ALA A 503 -5.82 -19.60 -22.25
CA ALA A 503 -5.90 -20.91 -21.63
C ALA A 503 -6.38 -21.99 -22.61
N ASP A 504 -6.02 -23.22 -22.32
CA ASP A 504 -6.59 -24.40 -22.97
C ASP A 504 -7.72 -24.96 -22.08
N PRO A 505 -9.00 -24.88 -22.53
CA PRO A 505 -10.13 -25.37 -21.75
C PRO A 505 -10.12 -26.89 -21.56
N VAL A 506 -9.44 -27.65 -22.43
CA VAL A 506 -9.40 -29.12 -22.36
C VAL A 506 -8.43 -29.57 -21.28
N SER A 507 -7.20 -29.04 -21.29
CA SER A 507 -6.19 -29.35 -20.27
C SER A 507 -6.38 -28.59 -18.96
N ASN A 508 -7.31 -27.63 -18.91
CA ASN A 508 -7.54 -26.75 -17.75
C ASN A 508 -6.28 -25.90 -17.40
N GLY A 509 -5.39 -25.70 -18.37
CA GLY A 509 -4.12 -24.99 -18.21
C GLY A 509 -4.21 -23.53 -18.66
N VAL A 510 -3.84 -22.59 -17.79
CA VAL A 510 -3.67 -21.18 -18.15
C VAL A 510 -2.21 -20.94 -18.53
N TRP A 511 -2.00 -20.48 -19.76
CA TRP A 511 -0.67 -20.23 -20.33
C TRP A 511 -0.20 -18.81 -20.03
N LEU A 512 -1.12 -17.85 -20.11
CA LEU A 512 -0.84 -16.45 -19.83
C LEU A 512 -1.98 -15.84 -19.03
N SER A 513 -1.66 -14.93 -18.12
CA SER A 513 -2.63 -14.15 -17.38
C SER A 513 -2.13 -12.72 -17.16
N GLN A 514 -2.98 -11.74 -17.40
CA GLN A 514 -2.66 -10.33 -17.15
C GLN A 514 -3.88 -9.61 -16.54
N LYS A 515 -3.63 -8.83 -15.49
CA LYS A 515 -4.62 -7.92 -14.91
C LYS A 515 -4.63 -6.60 -15.68
N LEU A 516 -5.82 -6.09 -15.96
CA LEU A 516 -6.07 -4.89 -16.73
C LEU A 516 -7.03 -3.94 -15.97
N SER A 517 -6.76 -2.64 -16.05
CA SER A 517 -7.64 -1.57 -15.55
C SER A 517 -7.81 -0.49 -16.62
N PHE A 518 -9.03 0.04 -16.74
CA PHE A 518 -9.35 1.12 -17.68
C PHE A 518 -9.23 2.51 -17.06
N MET A 519 -9.04 2.62 -15.73
CA MET A 519 -9.05 3.89 -14.99
C MET A 519 -7.86 4.80 -15.33
N ASP A 520 -6.68 4.21 -15.57
CA ASP A 520 -5.44 4.95 -15.81
C ASP A 520 -5.12 5.07 -17.31
N GLU A 521 -5.80 5.99 -17.98
CA GLU A 521 -5.62 6.25 -19.41
C GLU A 521 -4.18 6.66 -19.77
N THR A 522 -3.55 7.52 -18.97
CA THR A 522 -2.19 8.02 -19.23
C THR A 522 -1.15 6.91 -19.17
N ALA A 523 -1.24 6.04 -18.16
CA ALA A 523 -0.35 4.89 -18.02
C ALA A 523 -0.55 3.91 -19.19
N ALA A 524 -1.81 3.68 -19.60
CA ALA A 524 -2.14 2.82 -20.72
C ALA A 524 -1.61 3.35 -22.07
N ILE A 525 -1.70 4.66 -22.31
CA ILE A 525 -1.15 5.28 -23.53
C ILE A 525 0.36 5.07 -23.57
N THR A 526 1.08 5.34 -22.48
CA THR A 526 2.52 5.16 -22.40
C THR A 526 2.92 3.70 -22.60
N ALA A 527 2.24 2.77 -21.94
CA ALA A 527 2.51 1.34 -22.05
C ALA A 527 2.28 0.82 -23.48
N ALA A 528 1.14 1.15 -24.10
CA ALA A 528 0.83 0.72 -25.45
C ALA A 528 1.74 1.36 -26.51
N SER A 529 2.10 2.63 -26.34
CA SER A 529 3.01 3.35 -27.24
C SER A 529 4.40 2.73 -27.22
N LYS A 530 4.94 2.48 -26.00
CA LYS A 530 6.25 1.84 -25.82
C LYS A 530 6.27 0.43 -26.38
N ALA A 531 5.25 -0.36 -26.05
CA ALA A 531 5.06 -1.71 -26.55
C ALA A 531 5.14 -1.80 -28.08
N ILE A 532 4.32 -1.00 -28.77
CA ILE A 532 4.23 -1.03 -30.24
C ILE A 532 5.48 -0.46 -30.89
N GLN A 533 6.10 0.53 -30.26
CA GLN A 533 7.40 1.03 -30.69
C GLN A 533 8.44 -0.10 -30.67
N GLU A 534 8.61 -0.79 -29.54
CA GLU A 534 9.56 -1.91 -29.39
C GLU A 534 9.27 -3.03 -30.39
N THR A 535 8.01 -3.42 -30.56
CA THR A 535 7.61 -4.45 -31.55
C THR A 535 7.96 -4.04 -32.98
N LYS A 536 7.66 -2.80 -33.37
CA LYS A 536 7.91 -2.32 -34.74
C LYS A 536 9.40 -2.11 -35.01
N GLU A 537 10.17 -1.70 -34.01
CA GLU A 537 11.63 -1.64 -34.07
C GLU A 537 12.23 -3.04 -34.26
N ALA A 538 11.73 -4.04 -33.51
CA ALA A 538 12.17 -5.43 -33.65
C ALA A 538 11.87 -6.03 -35.03
N LEU A 539 10.77 -5.61 -35.66
CA LEU A 539 10.41 -6.01 -37.03
C LEU A 539 11.17 -5.23 -38.13
N GLY A 540 12.08 -4.31 -37.76
CA GLY A 540 12.88 -3.53 -38.71
C GLY A 540 12.09 -2.44 -39.45
N ALA A 541 10.96 -1.98 -38.90
CA ALA A 541 10.13 -0.94 -39.52
C ALA A 541 10.84 0.43 -39.54
N SER A 542 10.47 1.27 -40.50
CA SER A 542 11.03 2.63 -40.59
C SER A 542 10.52 3.54 -39.47
N ALA A 543 11.30 4.57 -39.08
CA ALA A 543 10.91 5.54 -38.05
C ALA A 543 9.55 6.22 -38.33
N LYS A 544 9.20 6.41 -39.62
CA LYS A 544 7.91 6.98 -40.02
C LYS A 544 6.76 6.01 -39.77
N GLU A 545 6.94 4.73 -40.06
CA GLU A 545 5.95 3.68 -39.80
C GLU A 545 5.75 3.46 -38.30
N ILE A 546 6.84 3.48 -37.52
CA ILE A 546 6.79 3.43 -36.06
C ILE A 546 5.97 4.61 -35.52
N GLY A 547 6.26 5.84 -35.96
CA GLY A 547 5.51 7.02 -35.51
C GLY A 547 4.01 6.97 -35.83
N VAL A 548 3.64 6.43 -37.00
CA VAL A 548 2.23 6.23 -37.38
C VAL A 548 1.58 5.16 -36.49
N ALA A 549 2.24 4.03 -36.27
CA ALA A 549 1.72 2.92 -35.46
C ALA A 549 1.52 3.33 -33.98
N VAL A 550 2.48 4.09 -33.42
CA VAL A 550 2.39 4.63 -32.06
C VAL A 550 1.21 5.59 -31.92
N ARG A 551 0.99 6.46 -32.92
CA ARG A 551 -0.15 7.39 -32.91
C ARG A 551 -1.48 6.64 -32.99
N GLU A 552 -1.58 5.65 -33.88
CA GLU A 552 -2.77 4.80 -34.02
C GLU A 552 -3.07 4.05 -32.71
N ALA A 553 -2.04 3.53 -32.05
CA ALA A 553 -2.17 2.88 -30.75
C ALA A 553 -2.71 3.82 -29.67
N ALA A 554 -2.16 5.04 -29.59
CA ALA A 554 -2.62 6.04 -28.64
C ALA A 554 -4.09 6.44 -28.91
N GLU A 555 -4.50 6.55 -30.17
CA GLU A 555 -5.89 6.81 -30.55
C GLU A 555 -6.82 5.65 -30.19
N LYS A 556 -6.41 4.39 -30.43
CA LYS A 556 -7.13 3.20 -29.97
C LYS A 556 -7.30 3.17 -28.45
N VAL A 557 -6.28 3.56 -27.70
CA VAL A 557 -6.37 3.62 -26.23
C VAL A 557 -7.35 4.70 -25.77
N LYS A 558 -7.36 5.87 -26.42
CA LYS A 558 -8.33 6.94 -26.16
C LYS A 558 -9.76 6.53 -26.49
N SER A 559 -9.97 5.70 -27.51
CA SER A 559 -11.29 5.20 -27.90
C SER A 559 -11.83 4.08 -26.99
N GLY A 560 -11.15 3.75 -25.89
CA GLY A 560 -11.59 2.72 -24.94
C GLY A 560 -11.00 1.33 -25.19
N CYS A 561 -9.87 1.23 -25.92
CA CYS A 561 -9.13 -0.02 -26.06
C CYS A 561 -7.96 -0.08 -25.08
N ARG A 562 -7.50 -1.28 -24.73
CA ARG A 562 -6.28 -1.49 -23.95
C ARG A 562 -5.50 -2.65 -24.55
N LEU A 563 -4.20 -2.45 -24.68
CA LEU A 563 -3.28 -3.48 -25.14
C LEU A 563 -2.79 -4.29 -23.94
N VAL A 564 -2.91 -5.61 -24.04
CA VAL A 564 -2.30 -6.57 -23.15
C VAL A 564 -1.27 -7.35 -23.95
N MET A 565 -0.06 -7.47 -23.40
CA MET A 565 1.01 -8.25 -24.00
C MET A 565 1.47 -9.32 -23.02
N GLY A 566 1.89 -10.45 -23.57
CA GLY A 566 2.49 -11.50 -22.77
C GLY A 566 3.33 -12.44 -23.62
N LYS A 567 4.43 -12.93 -23.05
CA LYS A 567 5.36 -13.85 -23.72
C LYS A 567 5.23 -15.25 -23.14
N PHE A 568 5.24 -16.27 -23.99
CA PHE A 568 5.29 -17.67 -23.58
C PHE A 568 6.10 -18.49 -24.59
N GLN A 569 6.63 -19.63 -24.17
CA GLN A 569 7.39 -20.50 -25.05
C GLN A 569 6.46 -21.39 -25.88
N ALA A 570 6.70 -21.48 -27.19
CA ALA A 570 5.94 -22.36 -28.07
C ALA A 570 6.13 -23.83 -27.65
N PRO A 571 5.04 -24.60 -27.47
CA PRO A 571 5.11 -26.03 -27.14
C PRO A 571 5.61 -26.87 -28.33
N ALA A 572 5.57 -28.19 -28.20
CA ALA A 572 5.91 -29.13 -29.27
C ALA A 572 5.09 -28.93 -30.55
N GLU A 573 5.58 -29.47 -31.66
CA GLU A 573 4.86 -29.45 -32.96
C GLU A 573 3.40 -29.91 -32.80
N GLY A 574 2.46 -29.07 -33.27
CA GLY A 574 1.05 -29.38 -33.14
C GLY A 574 0.11 -28.20 -33.37
N SER A 575 -1.18 -28.50 -33.36
CA SER A 575 -2.24 -27.51 -33.41
C SER A 575 -2.96 -27.46 -32.07
N TYR A 576 -2.83 -26.34 -31.37
CA TYR A 576 -3.44 -26.11 -30.07
C TYR A 576 -4.65 -25.18 -30.22
N ASN A 577 -5.81 -25.64 -29.71
CA ASN A 577 -7.02 -24.84 -29.69
C ASN A 577 -7.10 -24.08 -28.36
N LEU A 578 -6.52 -22.90 -28.32
CA LEU A 578 -6.54 -22.03 -27.16
C LEU A 578 -7.82 -21.20 -27.15
N THR A 579 -8.18 -20.72 -25.96
CA THR A 579 -9.27 -19.76 -25.77
C THR A 579 -8.74 -18.61 -24.94
N ALA A 580 -8.89 -17.39 -25.47
CA ALA A 580 -8.63 -16.19 -24.71
C ALA A 580 -9.91 -15.77 -23.98
N TYR A 581 -9.81 -15.56 -22.67
CA TYR A 581 -10.88 -15.11 -21.81
C TYR A 581 -10.58 -13.69 -21.34
N CYS A 582 -11.58 -12.81 -21.38
CA CYS A 582 -11.54 -11.53 -20.70
C CYS A 582 -12.65 -11.52 -19.66
N LEU A 583 -12.27 -11.62 -18.38
CA LEU A 583 -13.18 -11.78 -17.26
C LEU A 583 -13.24 -10.51 -16.41
N CYS A 584 -14.43 -9.98 -16.14
CA CYS A 584 -14.62 -8.82 -15.28
C CYS A 584 -14.77 -9.24 -13.82
N ASP A 585 -14.11 -8.56 -12.87
CA ASP A 585 -14.22 -8.90 -11.45
C ASP A 585 -15.40 -8.25 -10.70
N ALA A 586 -16.14 -7.37 -11.38
CA ALA A 586 -17.16 -6.51 -10.78
C ALA A 586 -18.56 -6.66 -11.39
N TRP A 587 -18.70 -7.05 -12.67
CA TRP A 587 -19.99 -7.23 -13.34
C TRP A 587 -20.23 -8.69 -13.69
N ILE A 588 -21.48 -9.12 -13.66
CA ILE A 588 -21.89 -10.48 -14.05
C ILE A 588 -22.43 -10.44 -15.48
N GLY A 589 -22.01 -11.38 -16.33
CA GLY A 589 -22.50 -11.50 -17.71
C GLY A 589 -21.83 -10.56 -18.73
N CYS A 590 -20.67 -9.98 -18.38
CA CYS A 590 -19.85 -9.16 -19.30
C CYS A 590 -18.64 -9.92 -19.85
N ASP A 591 -18.46 -11.17 -19.44
CA ASP A 591 -17.27 -11.95 -19.74
C ASP A 591 -17.27 -12.38 -21.20
N THR A 592 -16.13 -12.26 -21.87
CA THR A 592 -16.00 -12.62 -23.29
C THR A 592 -14.93 -13.66 -23.51
N LYS A 593 -15.17 -14.55 -24.46
CA LYS A 593 -14.20 -15.57 -24.87
C LYS A 593 -14.04 -15.58 -26.38
N THR A 594 -12.80 -15.73 -26.84
CA THR A 594 -12.46 -15.84 -28.25
C THR A 594 -11.55 -17.03 -28.47
N GLY A 595 -11.94 -17.93 -29.37
CA GLY A 595 -11.12 -19.08 -29.74
C GLY A 595 -9.93 -18.65 -30.60
N TYR A 596 -8.74 -19.16 -30.28
CA TYR A 596 -7.52 -18.91 -31.03
C TYR A 596 -6.83 -20.24 -31.33
N LYS A 597 -6.53 -20.50 -32.61
CA LYS A 597 -5.87 -21.72 -33.03
C LYS A 597 -4.38 -21.46 -33.24
N LEU A 598 -3.57 -21.88 -32.29
CA LEU A 598 -2.12 -21.80 -32.37
C LEU A 598 -1.58 -22.99 -33.17
N LYS A 599 -0.91 -22.73 -34.29
CA LYS A 599 -0.20 -23.75 -35.07
C LYS A 599 1.29 -23.60 -34.81
N VAL A 600 1.90 -24.67 -34.31
CA VAL A 600 3.34 -24.74 -34.07
C VAL A 600 3.95 -25.71 -35.07
N ALA A 601 4.89 -25.22 -35.87
CA ALA A 601 5.64 -26.02 -36.81
C ALA A 601 6.86 -26.67 -36.12
N LYS A 602 7.30 -27.80 -36.68
CA LYS A 602 8.56 -28.40 -36.25
C LYS A 602 9.71 -27.45 -36.53
N ARG A 603 10.64 -27.33 -35.58
CA ARG A 603 11.86 -26.53 -35.78
C ARG A 603 12.62 -27.04 -37.00
N SER A 604 12.79 -26.18 -38.00
CA SER A 604 13.48 -26.58 -39.22
C SER A 604 14.99 -26.69 -38.94
N ARG A 605 15.60 -27.80 -39.38
CA ARG A 605 17.04 -28.08 -39.20
C ARG A 605 17.95 -27.11 -40.00
N ALA A 606 17.37 -26.13 -40.69
CA ALA A 606 18.08 -25.13 -41.48
C ALA A 606 18.70 -24.01 -40.61
N GLY A 607 18.24 -23.83 -39.37
CA GLY A 607 18.80 -22.85 -38.42
C GLY A 607 20.08 -23.29 -37.71
N THR A 608 20.48 -24.58 -37.84
CA THR A 608 21.67 -25.11 -37.16
C THR A 608 23.00 -24.56 -37.67
N ARG A 609 22.99 -23.70 -38.70
CA ARG A 609 24.20 -23.02 -39.18
C ARG A 609 24.44 -21.65 -38.55
N GLY A 610 23.47 -21.08 -37.83
CA GLY A 610 23.64 -19.80 -37.10
C GLY A 610 24.09 -19.97 -35.65
N VAL A 611 23.68 -21.07 -35.00
CA VAL A 611 24.02 -21.31 -33.58
C VAL A 611 25.38 -22.01 -33.43
N HIS A 612 25.80 -22.83 -34.39
CA HIS A 612 27.15 -23.39 -34.40
C HIS A 612 28.21 -22.42 -34.94
N ALA A 613 27.85 -21.46 -35.79
CA ALA A 613 28.80 -20.44 -36.27
C ALA A 613 29.15 -19.41 -35.17
N ALA A 614 28.19 -19.05 -34.30
CA ALA A 614 28.48 -18.20 -33.14
C ALA A 614 29.31 -18.93 -32.05
N ALA A 615 29.21 -20.26 -31.98
CA ALA A 615 30.03 -21.07 -31.09
C ALA A 615 31.45 -21.36 -31.65
N GLU A 616 31.62 -21.43 -32.98
CA GLU A 616 32.92 -21.64 -33.61
C GLU A 616 33.73 -20.36 -33.88
N GLU A 617 33.10 -19.20 -34.13
CA GLU A 617 33.83 -17.91 -34.20
C GLU A 617 34.29 -17.41 -32.82
N GLY A 618 33.57 -17.76 -31.74
CA GLY A 618 34.04 -17.52 -30.37
C GLY A 618 35.22 -18.43 -29.96
N ALA A 619 35.28 -19.65 -30.50
CA ALA A 619 36.35 -20.59 -30.21
C ALA A 619 37.63 -20.35 -31.04
N ALA A 620 37.52 -19.77 -32.25
CA ALA A 620 38.66 -19.44 -33.10
C ALA A 620 39.38 -18.14 -32.69
N ALA A 621 38.69 -17.20 -32.03
CA ALA A 621 39.30 -16.00 -31.46
C ALA A 621 40.05 -16.28 -30.14
N ALA A 622 39.69 -17.35 -29.42
CA ALA A 622 40.30 -17.72 -28.14
C ALA A 622 41.64 -18.47 -28.26
N ALA A 623 42.02 -18.94 -29.46
CA ALA A 623 43.23 -19.75 -29.66
C ALA A 623 44.48 -18.97 -30.13
N ALA A 624 44.42 -17.63 -30.20
CA ALA A 624 45.52 -16.80 -30.74
C ALA A 624 45.98 -15.66 -29.83
N ALA A 625 45.60 -15.63 -28.55
CA ALA A 625 45.95 -14.54 -27.65
C ALA A 625 46.41 -14.97 -26.24
N GLU A 626 47.00 -16.16 -26.11
CA GLU A 626 47.93 -16.44 -25.00
C GLU A 626 49.36 -16.12 -25.46
N ASP A 627 49.76 -14.87 -25.28
CA ASP A 627 51.10 -14.55 -24.77
C ASP A 627 51.08 -13.11 -24.23
N GLY A 628 51.19 -12.95 -22.90
CA GLY A 628 51.55 -11.69 -22.26
C GLY A 628 50.60 -11.14 -21.19
N ASN A 629 50.91 -11.51 -19.94
CA ASN A 629 51.02 -10.62 -18.77
C ASN A 629 49.74 -10.15 -18.03
N GLU A 630 49.50 -10.83 -16.91
CA GLU A 630 49.19 -10.33 -15.54
C GLU A 630 48.51 -8.96 -15.40
N GLU A 631 47.30 -8.93 -14.81
CA GLU A 631 47.07 -8.40 -13.45
C GLU A 631 45.64 -8.72 -12.96
N GLU A 632 45.54 -8.84 -11.63
CA GLU A 632 44.55 -9.55 -10.80
C GLU A 632 43.16 -8.87 -10.72
N GLU A 633 42.10 -9.69 -10.58
CA GLU A 633 41.10 -9.63 -9.50
C GLU A 633 40.06 -10.75 -9.73
N GLU A 634 40.25 -11.87 -9.04
CA GLU A 634 39.29 -12.99 -8.98
C GLU A 634 38.16 -12.67 -7.98
N GLU A 635 36.93 -12.89 -8.44
CA GLU A 635 35.79 -13.23 -7.63
C GLU A 635 35.98 -14.64 -7.07
N GLU A 636 35.72 -14.84 -5.78
CA GLU A 636 35.37 -16.17 -5.27
C GLU A 636 33.95 -16.10 -4.70
N GLU A 637 33.03 -16.73 -5.43
CA GLU A 637 31.86 -17.38 -4.86
C GLU A 637 32.33 -18.46 -3.90
N GLU A 638 31.76 -18.56 -2.70
CA GLU A 638 31.72 -19.88 -2.04
C GLU A 638 30.34 -20.20 -1.47
N GLU A 639 29.91 -21.37 -1.96
CA GLU A 639 28.80 -22.23 -1.63
C GLU A 639 28.90 -22.74 -0.18
N TYR A 640 27.74 -22.92 0.45
CA TYR A 640 27.61 -23.40 1.82
C TYR A 640 27.94 -24.90 1.90
N ASP A 641 28.95 -25.26 2.70
CA ASP A 641 29.06 -26.59 3.31
C ASP A 641 28.83 -26.50 4.82
N ASP A 642 28.04 -27.46 5.31
CA ASP A 642 27.72 -27.72 6.71
C ASP A 642 28.97 -28.12 7.53
N ASP A 643 28.82 -27.96 8.85
CA ASP A 643 29.71 -28.38 9.95
C ASP A 643 30.86 -27.43 10.30
N TYR A 644 30.68 -26.62 11.36
CA TYR A 644 31.70 -26.56 12.41
C TYR A 644 31.14 -26.06 13.74
N GLU A 645 31.53 -26.78 14.77
CA GLU A 645 31.10 -26.74 16.16
C GLU A 645 31.40 -25.41 16.86
N SER A 646 30.59 -25.16 17.88
CA SER A 646 30.82 -24.18 18.93
C SER A 646 32.09 -24.48 19.73
N GLU A 647 33.02 -23.53 19.77
CA GLU A 647 33.99 -23.40 20.86
C GLU A 647 34.02 -21.95 21.36
N TYR A 648 33.42 -21.74 22.53
CA TYR A 648 33.97 -20.87 23.57
C TYR A 648 34.21 -21.78 24.78
N SER A 649 35.48 -22.13 25.02
CA SER A 649 36.03 -22.24 26.37
C SER A 649 36.52 -20.82 26.76
N ASP A 650 36.61 -20.39 28.02
CA ASP A 650 37.00 -21.08 29.24
C ASP A 650 36.11 -20.66 30.44
N ASP A 651 35.86 -21.57 31.39
CA ASP A 651 36.58 -21.57 32.68
C ASP A 651 36.02 -22.63 33.66
N GLU A 652 36.97 -23.38 34.22
CA GLU A 652 37.01 -24.08 35.52
C GLU A 652 36.33 -25.46 35.75
N GLU A 653 37.23 -26.45 35.76
CA GLU A 653 37.51 -27.46 36.80
C GLU A 653 36.50 -28.59 37.17
N ASP A 654 37.00 -29.80 36.85
CA ASP A 654 37.16 -30.97 37.70
C ASP A 654 36.11 -32.09 37.87
N ASP A 655 36.65 -33.27 37.56
CA ASP A 655 36.51 -34.56 38.20
C ASP A 655 35.38 -35.57 37.82
N GLN A 656 35.85 -36.51 37.00
CA GLN A 656 35.85 -37.96 37.26
C GLN A 656 34.56 -38.80 37.12
N LYS A 657 34.68 -39.68 36.12
CA LYS A 657 34.49 -41.16 36.17
C LYS A 657 33.07 -41.76 36.00
N LYS A 658 32.99 -42.42 34.83
CA LYS A 658 32.69 -43.86 34.63
C LYS A 658 31.22 -44.34 34.62
N LYS A 659 30.93 -44.91 33.45
CA LYS A 659 30.35 -46.25 33.18
C LYS A 659 28.82 -46.40 33.14
N LYS A 660 28.39 -46.74 31.91
CA LYS A 660 27.58 -47.91 31.51
C LYS A 660 26.33 -48.21 32.35
N GLY A 661 25.19 -48.03 31.67
CA GLY A 661 24.42 -49.19 31.22
C GLY A 661 23.12 -49.48 31.96
N GLY A 662 22.07 -49.70 31.17
CA GLY A 662 21.13 -50.79 31.43
C GLY A 662 19.90 -50.47 32.26
N SER A 663 18.80 -50.20 31.54
CA SER A 663 17.53 -50.94 31.63
C SER A 663 16.80 -51.05 32.98
N LYS A 664 15.52 -50.62 32.89
CA LYS A 664 14.30 -51.25 33.41
C LYS A 664 14.02 -51.26 34.92
N ALA A 665 12.91 -50.57 35.19
CA ALA A 665 11.70 -51.10 35.81
C ALA A 665 11.58 -51.13 37.35
N ALA A 666 10.52 -50.42 37.76
CA ALA A 666 9.46 -50.87 38.65
C ALA A 666 9.72 -50.98 40.17
N ALA A 667 8.99 -50.09 40.85
CA ALA A 667 8.02 -50.40 41.90
C ALA A 667 8.52 -50.75 43.33
N ALA A 668 8.11 -49.84 44.22
CA ALA A 668 7.36 -50.09 45.45
C ALA A 668 8.09 -50.52 46.73
N ASN A 669 7.94 -49.62 47.72
CA ASN A 669 7.60 -49.83 49.13
C ASN A 669 8.59 -50.51 50.09
N GLY A 670 8.87 -49.82 51.20
CA GLY A 670 8.80 -50.47 52.52
C GLY A 670 9.78 -50.01 53.62
N SER A 671 9.35 -49.00 54.39
CA SER A 671 9.27 -49.01 55.87
C SER A 671 10.49 -49.00 56.81
N SER A 672 10.29 -48.19 57.87
CA SER A 672 10.78 -48.29 59.26
C SER A 672 12.02 -47.43 59.59
N ARG A 673 12.14 -46.73 60.74
CA ARG A 673 11.39 -46.72 62.02
C ARG A 673 11.95 -45.57 62.91
N GLY A 674 11.13 -45.05 63.83
CA GLY A 674 11.55 -44.36 65.08
C GLY A 674 11.08 -42.90 65.19
N HIS A 675 9.99 -42.59 65.91
CA HIS A 675 9.95 -42.20 67.35
C HIS A 675 10.78 -40.92 67.64
N GLN A 676 10.31 -39.87 68.29
CA GLN A 676 9.19 -39.69 69.23
C GLN A 676 9.03 -38.18 69.53
N ASN A 677 7.85 -37.81 70.03
CA ASN A 677 7.47 -36.57 70.77
C ASN A 677 7.24 -35.29 69.94
N GLY A 678 6.10 -34.60 70.03
CA GLY A 678 4.89 -34.83 70.81
C GLY A 678 3.97 -33.60 70.81
N ALA A 679 2.66 -33.87 70.75
CA ALA A 679 1.49 -33.11 71.22
C ALA A 679 1.26 -31.67 70.68
N ALA A 680 0.19 -31.37 69.93
CA ALA A 680 -1.26 -31.34 70.26
C ALA A 680 -1.67 -30.02 70.96
N ALA A 681 -2.80 -29.37 70.72
CA ALA A 681 -3.92 -29.54 69.80
C ALA A 681 -4.79 -28.26 69.80
N SER A 682 -5.66 -28.15 68.78
CA SER A 682 -7.04 -27.61 68.76
C SER A 682 -7.45 -26.46 69.69
N GLY A 683 -8.12 -25.46 69.10
CA GLY A 683 -9.06 -24.60 69.82
C GLY A 683 -9.68 -23.55 68.93
N SER A 684 -10.98 -23.64 68.74
CA SER A 684 -11.89 -22.79 67.96
C SER A 684 -12.26 -21.48 68.66
N GLU A 685 -12.84 -20.56 67.87
CA GLU A 685 -13.72 -19.43 68.26
C GLU A 685 -13.07 -18.25 69.02
N ASP A 686 -13.12 -17.03 68.47
CA ASP A 686 -14.07 -16.01 68.95
C ASP A 686 -14.07 -14.74 68.05
N GLU A 687 -15.17 -14.00 68.17
CA GLU A 687 -15.67 -12.85 67.44
C GLU A 687 -14.90 -11.53 67.67
N GLY A 688 -15.17 -10.51 66.84
CA GLY A 688 -14.72 -9.14 67.08
C GLY A 688 -14.95 -8.18 65.91
N GLU A 689 -16.18 -7.65 65.81
CA GLU A 689 -16.61 -6.51 64.99
C GLU A 689 -16.04 -5.15 65.44
N GLY A 690 -16.02 -4.19 64.49
CA GLY A 690 -16.17 -2.73 64.69
C GLY A 690 -14.91 -1.97 65.14
N ASP A 691 -14.67 -0.71 64.81
CA ASP A 691 -15.37 0.33 64.04
C ASP A 691 -14.38 1.52 63.87
N ASP A 692 -14.78 2.49 63.04
CA ASP A 692 -14.32 3.91 62.97
C ASP A 692 -12.92 4.20 62.37
N GLU A 693 -12.72 5.15 61.44
CA GLU A 693 -13.53 6.23 60.83
C GLU A 693 -12.90 6.64 59.49
#